data_AF-A0AAV0ZTS9-F1
#
_entry.id   AF-A0AAV0ZTS9-F1
#
_cell.length_a   1.000
_cell.length_b   1.000
_cell.length_c   1.000
_cell.angle_alpha   90.00
_cell.angle_beta   90.00
_cell.angle_gamma   90.00
#
_symmetry.space_group_name_H-M   'P 1'
#
loop_
_entity.id
_entity.type
_entity.pdbx_description
1 polymer ?
#
loop_
_entity_poly.entity_id
_entity_poly.type
_entity_poly.pdbx_seq_one_letter_code
_entity_poly.pdbx_strand_id
1 'polypeptide(L)'
;MAPPPSQSQRSPSPSQPSGKSEVSDLKLQLRQLAGSRAPGTDDSKRDLFKKVISNMTIGIDVSALFGEMVMCSATSDIVLKKMCYLYVGNYAKVNPDLALLTINFLQRDCKDQDPMIRGLALRSLCSLRVANLVEYLVGPLGSGLKDNNSYVRTVAVVGVLKLYHISATTCMDADFPETLKHLMLNDQDTQVVANCLSGLQEIWTLESTTSEEAARERETLHSKPVVYYFLNRIKEFSEWAQCLVMELVAKYIPSDNSEIFDIMNLLEDRLQHANGAVVLATIKVFLHLTLSMADVHQQVYERIKAPLLTQVSSGSPEQSYAILSHLHLLVMRAPYIFSSDYKHFYCQYNEPSYVKKLKLEMLTAVANESNTYEIVTELCEYAANVDIPIARESIRAVGKIALQQYDVNAIVDRLLQFLEMEKDYVTSEALVLVKDLLRKYPQWSQDCIAVVGNISSNNVQEPKAKAALIWMLGEYSQEMHDAPYVLESLIENWDEEHSAEVRLHLLTAVMKCFFKRPPETQKALGAALAAGLADFHQDVHDRALFYYRLLQYNVSVAESVVNPPKQAVSVFADTQSSEVKDRIFDEFNSLSVVYQKPSYMFTDKEHRGTFEFSDELGNLSINAESGDSVVPAQRVEENDKDLLLSTTEKDDVRDPGSNGSAYNAPSYNGSAPSATSQPLADLAFSSTSATGQAPASIMAIDDLFGLDFSVGTATTPPPPPLTLNPKAVLDPGTFQQKWRQLPISLSEEYSLSPLGIASLTTPHALLRHMQSHSIQCIASGGQAPNFKFFFFAQKAEEASIYLVECIINTSSAKSQIKIKADDQSSSQAFWTLFQSALSKFGLP
;
A
#
# COMPACT_ATOMS: atom_id res chain seq x y z
N MET A 1 9.06 81.05 19.06
CA MET A 1 8.30 80.02 18.30
C MET A 1 8.75 78.66 18.84
N ALA A 2 7.81 77.80 19.26
CA ALA A 2 7.95 76.39 19.66
C ALA A 2 9.17 75.92 20.52
N PRO A 3 8.95 75.45 21.77
CA PRO A 3 9.69 74.33 22.33
C PRO A 3 9.13 72.98 21.81
N PRO A 4 9.92 71.89 21.78
CA PRO A 4 9.50 70.59 21.24
C PRO A 4 8.56 69.82 22.19
N PRO A 5 7.75 68.87 21.66
CA PRO A 5 6.75 68.13 22.44
C PRO A 5 7.35 67.04 23.33
N SER A 6 6.55 66.64 24.33
CA SER A 6 6.88 65.78 25.46
C SER A 6 7.12 64.30 25.12
N GLN A 7 8.00 63.67 25.90
CA GLN A 7 8.20 62.22 25.94
C GLN A 7 6.89 61.48 26.28
N SER A 8 6.46 60.55 25.44
CA SER A 8 5.44 59.57 25.77
C SER A 8 6.05 58.44 26.61
N GLN A 9 5.41 58.13 27.74
CA GLN A 9 5.79 56.97 28.55
C GLN A 9 5.54 55.68 27.76
N ARG A 10 6.58 54.88 27.52
CA ARG A 10 6.40 53.49 27.11
C ARG A 10 5.81 52.73 28.29
N SER A 11 4.65 52.12 28.09
CA SER A 11 4.16 51.04 28.94
C SER A 11 5.16 49.87 28.92
N PRO A 12 5.39 49.18 30.05
CA PRO A 12 6.22 47.98 30.06
C PRO A 12 5.50 46.83 29.34
N SER A 13 6.27 46.03 28.61
CA SER A 13 5.79 44.79 27.97
C SER A 13 5.23 43.81 29.02
N PRO A 14 4.20 43.00 28.68
CA PRO A 14 3.66 42.03 29.61
C PRO A 14 4.70 40.94 29.90
N SER A 15 5.26 40.98 31.11
CA SER A 15 6.03 39.88 31.68
C SER A 15 5.09 38.68 31.87
N GLN A 16 5.62 37.45 31.79
CA GLN A 16 4.84 36.26 32.18
C GLN A 16 4.25 36.45 33.60
N PRO A 17 2.96 36.21 33.82
CA PRO A 17 2.38 36.33 35.15
C PRO A 17 3.00 35.28 36.09
N SER A 18 3.19 35.67 37.34
CA SER A 18 3.68 34.76 38.39
C SER A 18 2.57 33.78 38.80
N GLY A 19 2.27 32.80 37.93
CA GLY A 19 1.11 31.91 38.06
C GLY A 19 0.97 31.21 39.41
N LYS A 20 2.08 31.00 40.15
CA LYS A 20 2.05 30.48 41.52
C LYS A 20 1.26 31.37 42.50
N SER A 21 1.34 32.70 42.38
CA SER A 21 0.55 33.62 43.23
C SER A 21 -0.93 33.58 42.84
N GLU A 22 -1.23 33.67 41.54
CA GLU A 22 -2.60 33.69 41.04
C GLU A 22 -3.34 32.39 41.36
N VAL A 23 -2.68 31.23 41.28
CA VAL A 23 -3.27 29.94 41.68
C VAL A 23 -3.52 29.88 43.18
N SER A 24 -2.64 30.42 44.04
CA SER A 24 -2.94 30.52 45.48
C SER A 24 -4.11 31.47 45.80
N ASP A 25 -4.24 32.57 45.06
CA ASP A 25 -5.34 33.51 45.23
C ASP A 25 -6.68 32.91 44.77
N LEU A 26 -6.68 32.21 43.63
CA LEU A 26 -7.83 31.44 43.15
C LEU A 26 -8.23 30.34 44.16
N LYS A 27 -7.26 29.66 44.78
CA LYS A 27 -7.52 28.65 45.82
C LYS A 27 -8.23 29.26 47.03
N LEU A 28 -7.78 30.43 47.49
CA LEU A 28 -8.41 31.13 48.61
C LEU A 28 -9.83 31.59 48.25
N GLN A 29 -10.04 32.16 47.06
CA GLN A 29 -11.35 32.62 46.58
C GLN A 29 -12.35 31.46 46.42
N LEU A 30 -11.92 30.34 45.84
CA LEU A 30 -12.75 29.12 45.77
C LEU A 30 -13.11 28.60 47.17
N ARG A 31 -12.15 28.57 48.09
CA ARG A 31 -12.39 28.10 49.47
C ARG A 31 -13.32 29.03 50.27
N GLN A 32 -13.37 30.32 49.96
CA GLN A 32 -14.35 31.25 50.54
C GLN A 32 -15.77 31.03 50.01
N LEU A 33 -15.93 30.57 48.76
CA LEU A 33 -17.24 30.25 48.17
C LEU A 33 -17.69 28.80 48.43
N ALA A 34 -16.77 27.91 48.83
CA ALA A 34 -17.05 26.52 49.18
C ALA A 34 -18.03 26.44 50.36
N GLY A 35 -19.21 25.85 50.11
CA GLY A 35 -20.29 25.71 51.09
C GLY A 35 -21.21 26.93 51.23
N SER A 36 -20.90 28.07 50.58
CA SER A 36 -21.79 29.24 50.60
C SER A 36 -23.03 29.03 49.71
N ARG A 37 -24.21 29.35 50.26
CA ARG A 37 -25.53 29.23 49.63
C ARG A 37 -26.27 30.57 49.50
N ALA A 38 -25.57 31.70 49.61
CA ALA A 38 -26.19 33.01 49.45
C ALA A 38 -26.58 33.28 47.98
N PRO A 39 -27.67 34.01 47.70
CA PRO A 39 -28.04 34.37 46.32
C PRO A 39 -26.93 35.18 45.65
N GLY A 40 -26.65 34.90 44.37
CA GLY A 40 -25.55 35.48 43.59
C GLY A 40 -24.18 34.81 43.77
N THR A 41 -24.04 33.83 44.68
CA THR A 41 -22.77 33.10 44.86
C THR A 41 -22.42 32.20 43.67
N ASP A 42 -23.42 31.66 42.95
CA ASP A 42 -23.18 30.76 41.82
C ASP A 42 -22.64 31.50 40.58
N ASP A 43 -23.04 32.76 40.35
CA ASP A 43 -22.43 33.61 39.33
C ASP A 43 -20.96 33.93 39.66
N SER A 44 -20.67 34.18 40.94
CA SER A 44 -19.30 34.39 41.42
C SER A 44 -18.43 33.14 41.25
N LYS A 45 -18.98 31.94 41.57
CA LYS A 45 -18.33 30.65 41.30
C LYS A 45 -18.12 30.45 39.80
N ARG A 46 -19.05 30.88 38.96
CA ARG A 46 -19.00 30.72 37.49
C ARG A 46 -17.83 31.50 36.89
N ASP A 47 -17.62 32.75 37.32
CA ASP A 47 -16.49 33.55 36.85
C ASP A 47 -15.14 33.07 37.40
N LEU A 48 -15.12 32.51 38.62
CA LEU A 48 -13.94 31.80 39.14
C LEU A 48 -13.63 30.52 38.34
N PHE A 49 -14.63 29.70 38.03
CA PHE A 49 -14.44 28.48 37.23
C PHE A 49 -13.97 28.81 35.80
N LYS A 50 -14.49 29.88 35.18
CA LYS A 50 -13.95 30.39 33.90
C LYS A 50 -12.47 30.76 34.00
N LYS A 51 -12.03 31.45 35.06
CA LYS A 51 -10.60 31.78 35.27
C LYS A 51 -9.75 30.53 35.43
N VAL A 52 -10.19 29.55 36.23
CA VAL A 52 -9.48 28.27 36.40
C VAL A 52 -9.36 27.52 35.08
N ILE A 53 -10.44 27.44 34.30
CA ILE A 53 -10.44 26.78 32.98
C ILE A 53 -9.61 27.57 31.96
N SER A 54 -9.62 28.90 32.00
CA SER A 54 -8.74 29.73 31.16
C SER A 54 -7.28 29.45 31.46
N ASN A 55 -6.89 29.40 32.73
CA ASN A 55 -5.52 29.09 33.14
C ASN A 55 -5.12 27.66 32.74
N MET A 56 -6.03 26.68 32.89
CA MET A 56 -5.86 25.31 32.39
C MET A 56 -5.69 25.27 30.86
N THR A 57 -6.44 26.08 30.11
CA THR A 57 -6.38 26.13 28.63
C THR A 57 -5.09 26.79 28.12
N ILE A 58 -4.52 27.71 28.92
CA ILE A 58 -3.20 28.32 28.69
C ILE A 58 -2.06 27.36 29.07
N GLY A 59 -2.35 26.24 29.75
CA GLY A 59 -1.35 25.25 30.20
C GLY A 59 -0.73 25.54 31.57
N ILE A 60 -1.32 26.44 32.37
CA ILE A 60 -0.91 26.67 33.76
C ILE A 60 -1.46 25.52 34.63
N ASP A 61 -0.57 24.88 35.40
CA ASP A 61 -0.97 23.85 36.35
C ASP A 61 -1.88 24.44 37.44
N VAL A 62 -3.13 23.97 37.44
CA VAL A 62 -4.18 24.30 38.41
C VAL A 62 -4.62 23.06 39.21
N SER A 63 -3.83 21.98 39.21
CA SER A 63 -4.07 20.76 40.00
C SER A 63 -4.24 21.04 41.51
N ALA A 64 -3.50 22.03 42.03
CA ALA A 64 -3.58 22.46 43.42
C ALA A 64 -4.97 22.97 43.86
N LEU A 65 -5.90 23.22 42.92
CA LEU A 65 -7.27 23.68 43.18
C LEU A 65 -8.29 22.53 43.28
N PHE A 66 -7.87 21.27 43.12
CA PHE A 66 -8.80 20.17 42.85
C PHE A 66 -9.83 19.94 43.96
N GLY A 67 -9.39 19.95 45.23
CA GLY A 67 -10.29 19.80 46.38
C GLY A 67 -11.33 20.91 46.47
N GLU A 68 -10.90 22.16 46.27
CA GLU A 68 -11.76 23.33 46.29
C GLU A 68 -12.76 23.35 45.11
N MET A 69 -12.33 22.94 43.91
CA MET A 69 -13.20 22.81 42.74
C MET A 69 -14.31 21.76 42.94
N VAL A 70 -13.99 20.62 43.56
CA VAL A 70 -14.98 19.56 43.90
C VAL A 70 -15.87 20.00 45.07
N MET A 71 -15.37 20.76 46.03
CA MET A 71 -16.22 21.32 47.10
C MET A 71 -17.22 22.35 46.57
N CYS A 72 -16.83 23.15 45.57
CA CYS A 72 -17.69 24.15 44.94
C CYS A 72 -18.70 23.57 43.92
N SER A 73 -18.60 22.29 43.54
CA SER A 73 -19.48 21.66 42.55
C SER A 73 -20.79 21.10 43.13
N ALA A 74 -20.99 21.19 44.45
CA ALA A 74 -22.23 20.81 45.14
C ALA A 74 -23.35 21.85 44.95
N THR A 75 -23.67 22.18 43.70
CA THR A 75 -24.74 23.09 43.28
C THR A 75 -25.74 22.36 42.38
N SER A 76 -26.87 22.99 42.02
CA SER A 76 -27.80 22.50 41.01
C SER A 76 -27.58 23.12 39.62
N ASP A 77 -26.62 24.04 39.46
CA ASP A 77 -26.33 24.69 38.18
C ASP A 77 -25.54 23.75 37.26
N ILE A 78 -26.20 23.30 36.18
CA ILE A 78 -25.64 22.48 35.11
C ILE A 78 -24.36 23.11 34.52
N VAL A 79 -24.29 24.44 34.44
CA VAL A 79 -23.13 25.16 33.85
C VAL A 79 -21.90 25.05 34.75
N LEU A 80 -22.08 25.20 36.06
CA LEU A 80 -21.01 24.96 37.05
C LEU A 80 -20.58 23.49 37.06
N LYS A 81 -21.53 22.54 37.02
CA LYS A 81 -21.22 21.10 36.94
C LYS A 81 -20.42 20.76 35.68
N LYS A 82 -20.82 21.24 34.49
CA LYS A 82 -20.07 21.07 33.22
C LYS A 82 -18.62 21.55 33.34
N MET A 83 -18.42 22.75 33.91
CA MET A 83 -17.08 23.30 34.12
C MET A 83 -16.25 22.49 35.12
N CYS A 84 -16.84 22.07 36.26
CA CYS A 84 -16.16 21.20 37.21
C CYS A 84 -15.76 19.85 36.58
N TYR A 85 -16.68 19.19 35.88
CA TYR A 85 -16.44 17.88 35.28
C TYR A 85 -15.36 17.93 34.19
N LEU A 86 -15.31 19.01 33.39
CA LEU A 86 -14.23 19.24 32.42
C LEU A 86 -12.86 19.34 33.12
N TYR A 87 -12.77 20.15 34.17
CA TYR A 87 -11.56 20.31 34.97
C TYR A 87 -11.13 18.97 35.60
N VAL A 88 -12.05 18.26 36.27
CA VAL A 88 -11.75 16.97 36.92
C VAL A 88 -11.34 15.93 35.89
N GLY A 89 -12.04 15.82 34.75
CA GLY A 89 -11.72 14.84 33.71
C GLY A 89 -10.29 14.96 33.19
N ASN A 90 -9.72 16.17 33.21
CA ASN A 90 -8.33 16.42 32.84
C ASN A 90 -7.34 16.01 33.96
N TYR A 91 -7.62 16.40 35.20
CA TYR A 91 -6.69 16.20 36.33
C TYR A 91 -6.82 14.86 37.08
N ALA A 92 -7.93 14.12 36.91
CA ALA A 92 -8.18 12.86 37.62
C ALA A 92 -7.21 11.74 37.24
N LYS A 93 -6.70 11.73 35.99
CA LYS A 93 -5.64 10.80 35.57
C LYS A 93 -4.31 11.05 36.27
N VAL A 94 -4.02 12.32 36.58
CA VAL A 94 -2.77 12.74 37.22
C VAL A 94 -2.82 12.51 38.74
N ASN A 95 -4.01 12.58 39.35
CA ASN A 95 -4.22 12.45 40.79
C ASN A 95 -5.30 11.40 41.13
N PRO A 96 -4.97 10.09 41.12
CA PRO A 96 -5.95 9.01 41.31
C PRO A 96 -6.60 9.02 42.70
N ASP A 97 -5.85 9.35 43.76
CA ASP A 97 -6.39 9.40 45.14
C ASP A 97 -7.48 10.47 45.29
N LEU A 98 -7.32 11.61 44.62
CA LEU A 98 -8.30 12.68 44.59
C LEU A 98 -9.50 12.35 43.68
N ALA A 99 -9.31 11.50 42.66
CA ALA A 99 -10.40 11.03 41.81
C ALA A 99 -11.45 10.21 42.58
N LEU A 100 -11.06 9.50 43.65
CA LEU A 100 -12.00 8.74 44.51
C LEU A 100 -13.02 9.66 45.20
N LEU A 101 -12.62 10.87 45.62
CA LEU A 101 -13.55 11.89 46.12
C LEU A 101 -14.55 12.32 45.04
N THR A 102 -14.07 12.47 43.80
CA THR A 102 -14.93 12.81 42.66
C THR A 102 -15.92 11.71 42.32
N ILE A 103 -15.53 10.43 42.40
CA ILE A 103 -16.45 9.32 42.09
C ILE A 103 -17.67 9.34 43.00
N ASN A 104 -17.49 9.51 44.30
CA ASN A 104 -18.61 9.59 45.25
C ASN A 104 -19.56 10.77 44.92
N PHE A 105 -18.99 11.90 44.50
CA PHE A 105 -19.75 13.07 44.05
C PHE A 105 -20.51 12.79 42.73
N LEU A 106 -19.85 12.22 41.72
CA LEU A 106 -20.45 11.87 40.43
C LEU A 106 -21.51 10.77 40.55
N GLN A 107 -21.32 9.77 41.39
CA GLN A 107 -22.30 8.71 41.66
C GLN A 107 -23.58 9.26 42.31
N ARG A 108 -23.45 10.27 43.19
CA ARG A 108 -24.62 10.97 43.75
C ARG A 108 -25.36 11.75 42.65
N ASP A 109 -24.62 12.44 41.79
CA ASP A 109 -25.18 13.23 40.70
C ASP A 109 -25.76 12.34 39.57
N CYS A 110 -25.31 11.09 39.42
CA CYS A 110 -25.98 10.05 38.61
C CYS A 110 -27.38 9.66 39.14
N LYS A 111 -27.75 10.09 40.35
CA LYS A 111 -29.06 9.87 40.98
C LYS A 111 -29.86 11.17 41.17
N ASP A 112 -29.45 12.25 40.50
CA ASP A 112 -30.15 13.54 40.51
C ASP A 112 -31.54 13.43 39.84
N GLN A 113 -32.46 14.34 40.17
CA GLN A 113 -33.78 14.38 39.55
C GLN A 113 -33.71 14.85 38.08
N ASP A 114 -32.76 15.72 37.74
CA ASP A 114 -32.57 16.20 36.38
C ASP A 114 -31.83 15.16 35.50
N PRO A 115 -32.45 14.63 34.42
CA PRO A 115 -31.79 13.71 33.50
C PRO A 115 -30.56 14.32 32.81
N MET A 116 -30.50 15.65 32.63
CA MET A 116 -29.32 16.32 32.08
C MET A 116 -28.13 16.21 33.03
N ILE A 117 -28.35 16.36 34.33
CA ILE A 117 -27.32 16.18 35.36
C ILE A 117 -26.93 14.70 35.44
N ARG A 118 -27.88 13.76 35.48
CA ARG A 118 -27.59 12.31 35.53
C ARG A 118 -26.74 11.86 34.35
N GLY A 119 -27.16 12.18 33.12
CA GLY A 119 -26.43 11.80 31.91
C GLY A 119 -25.06 12.48 31.83
N LEU A 120 -24.94 13.76 32.19
CA LEU A 120 -23.66 14.45 32.21
C LEU A 120 -22.69 13.87 33.25
N ALA A 121 -23.18 13.53 34.44
CA ALA A 121 -22.40 12.90 35.50
C ALA A 121 -21.90 11.51 35.05
N LEU A 122 -22.79 10.68 34.49
CA LEU A 122 -22.46 9.35 33.98
C LEU A 122 -21.43 9.41 32.84
N ARG A 123 -21.59 10.35 31.89
CA ARG A 123 -20.63 10.58 30.80
C ARG A 123 -19.24 10.92 31.34
N SER A 124 -19.17 11.77 32.35
CA SER A 124 -17.91 12.23 32.93
C SER A 124 -17.25 11.12 33.75
N LEU A 125 -18.03 10.40 34.56
CA LEU A 125 -17.60 9.24 35.34
C LEU A 125 -16.96 8.16 34.45
N CYS A 126 -17.62 7.78 33.35
CA CYS A 126 -17.09 6.80 32.39
C CYS A 126 -15.89 7.33 31.56
N SER A 127 -15.57 8.62 31.63
CA SER A 127 -14.46 9.23 30.89
C SER A 127 -13.20 9.42 31.73
N LEU A 128 -13.24 9.14 33.04
CA LEU A 128 -12.07 9.23 33.93
C LEU A 128 -10.95 8.22 33.57
N ARG A 129 -11.33 7.04 33.05
CA ARG A 129 -10.42 5.95 32.65
C ARG A 129 -9.40 5.54 33.73
N VAL A 130 -9.83 5.43 34.99
CA VAL A 130 -8.98 4.94 36.11
C VAL A 130 -9.32 3.47 36.38
N ALA A 131 -8.41 2.56 36.03
CA ALA A 131 -8.65 1.10 36.09
C ALA A 131 -9.03 0.61 37.50
N ASN A 132 -8.36 1.11 38.55
CA ASN A 132 -8.60 0.72 39.95
C ASN A 132 -10.00 1.11 40.49
N LEU A 133 -10.82 1.81 39.70
CA LEU A 133 -12.10 2.36 40.11
C LEU A 133 -13.28 1.86 39.25
N VAL A 134 -13.04 0.81 38.44
CA VAL A 134 -14.03 0.21 37.52
C VAL A 134 -15.28 -0.33 38.23
N GLU A 135 -15.15 -0.95 39.40
CA GLU A 135 -16.30 -1.48 40.17
C GLU A 135 -17.34 -0.40 40.48
N TYR A 136 -16.91 0.84 40.70
CA TYR A 136 -17.78 1.99 40.96
C TYR A 136 -18.56 2.46 39.72
N LEU A 137 -18.26 1.95 38.52
CA LEU A 137 -18.97 2.25 37.27
C LEU A 137 -20.20 1.35 37.04
N VAL A 138 -20.12 0.09 37.47
CA VAL A 138 -21.10 -0.97 37.15
C VAL A 138 -22.51 -0.60 37.62
N GLY A 139 -22.65 -0.21 38.90
CA GLY A 139 -23.94 0.21 39.47
C GLY A 139 -24.58 1.41 38.74
N PRO A 140 -23.88 2.55 38.60
CA PRO A 140 -24.35 3.69 37.81
C PRO A 140 -24.72 3.33 36.36
N LEU A 141 -23.89 2.55 35.65
CA LEU A 141 -24.17 2.13 34.27
C LEU A 141 -25.45 1.27 34.19
N GLY A 142 -25.57 0.25 35.04
CA GLY A 142 -26.77 -0.60 35.09
C GLY A 142 -28.05 0.16 35.41
N SER A 143 -27.97 1.23 36.22
CA SER A 143 -29.10 2.14 36.44
C SER A 143 -29.36 3.08 35.24
N GLY A 144 -28.31 3.56 34.58
CA GLY A 144 -28.41 4.47 33.43
C GLY A 144 -28.98 3.81 32.18
N LEU A 145 -28.68 2.53 31.94
CA LEU A 145 -29.29 1.72 30.87
C LEU A 145 -30.81 1.53 31.06
N LYS A 146 -31.29 1.63 32.30
CA LYS A 146 -32.69 1.46 32.70
C LYS A 146 -33.38 2.79 33.04
N ASP A 147 -32.77 3.94 32.71
CA ASP A 147 -33.33 5.26 32.98
C ASP A 147 -34.54 5.55 32.08
N ASN A 148 -35.52 6.30 32.60
CA ASN A 148 -36.70 6.72 31.85
C ASN A 148 -36.35 7.64 30.66
N ASN A 149 -35.29 8.44 30.76
CA ASN A 149 -34.90 9.43 29.76
C ASN A 149 -33.86 8.87 28.75
N SER A 150 -34.15 9.01 27.45
CA SER A 150 -33.29 8.45 26.40
C SER A 150 -31.90 9.10 26.31
N TYR A 151 -31.71 10.34 26.77
CA TYR A 151 -30.38 10.95 26.87
C TYR A 151 -29.46 10.18 27.83
N VAL A 152 -30.00 9.77 28.98
CA VAL A 152 -29.23 9.02 29.99
C VAL A 152 -28.91 7.62 29.46
N ARG A 153 -29.87 6.94 28.82
CA ARG A 153 -29.64 5.64 28.15
C ARG A 153 -28.58 5.75 27.05
N THR A 154 -28.70 6.74 26.17
CA THR A 154 -27.72 7.04 25.09
C THR A 154 -26.29 7.20 25.63
N VAL A 155 -26.13 7.89 26.76
CA VAL A 155 -24.84 8.03 27.44
C VAL A 155 -24.39 6.72 28.09
N ALA A 156 -25.30 5.99 28.75
CA ALA A 156 -24.99 4.74 29.43
C ALA A 156 -24.45 3.68 28.44
N VAL A 157 -25.06 3.57 27.25
CA VAL A 157 -24.61 2.67 26.17
C VAL A 157 -23.16 2.96 25.76
N VAL A 158 -22.82 4.23 25.50
CA VAL A 158 -21.43 4.65 25.19
C VAL A 158 -20.52 4.48 26.42
N GLY A 159 -21.07 4.54 27.62
CA GLY A 159 -20.39 4.25 28.88
C GLY A 159 -20.02 2.77 29.03
N VAL A 160 -20.88 1.84 28.60
CA VAL A 160 -20.59 0.39 28.55
C VAL A 160 -19.42 0.12 27.60
N LEU A 161 -19.44 0.70 26.39
CA LEU A 161 -18.33 0.56 25.44
C LEU A 161 -17.01 1.10 26.02
N LYS A 162 -17.04 2.24 26.72
CA LYS A 162 -15.86 2.75 27.44
C LYS A 162 -15.41 1.87 28.58
N LEU A 163 -16.34 1.23 29.30
CA LEU A 163 -16.02 0.26 30.36
C LEU A 163 -15.33 -0.97 29.75
N TYR A 164 -15.85 -1.52 28.65
CA TYR A 164 -15.25 -2.65 27.93
C TYR A 164 -13.77 -2.38 27.57
N HIS A 165 -13.47 -1.20 27.01
CA HIS A 165 -12.09 -0.75 26.71
C HIS A 165 -11.18 -0.51 27.93
N ILE A 166 -11.72 -0.50 29.16
CA ILE A 166 -10.92 -0.41 30.40
C ILE A 166 -10.81 -1.79 31.07
N SER A 167 -11.88 -2.58 31.04
CA SER A 167 -11.98 -3.92 31.64
C SER A 167 -13.09 -4.70 30.93
N ALA A 168 -12.70 -5.55 29.96
CA ALA A 168 -13.63 -6.40 29.23
C ALA A 168 -14.33 -7.40 30.18
N THR A 169 -13.58 -8.01 31.10
CA THR A 169 -14.10 -8.97 32.09
C THR A 169 -15.26 -8.40 32.90
N THR A 170 -15.08 -7.21 33.50
CA THR A 170 -16.15 -6.57 34.29
C THR A 170 -17.36 -6.13 33.45
N CYS A 171 -17.20 -5.95 32.14
CA CYS A 171 -18.30 -5.68 31.23
C CYS A 171 -19.14 -6.94 30.95
N MET A 172 -18.46 -8.08 30.77
CA MET A 172 -19.08 -9.39 30.55
C MET A 172 -19.74 -9.93 31.83
N ASP A 173 -19.04 -9.89 32.98
CA ASP A 173 -19.53 -10.33 34.30
C ASP A 173 -20.81 -9.60 34.76
N ALA A 174 -21.11 -8.44 34.16
CA ALA A 174 -22.27 -7.60 34.47
C ALA A 174 -23.45 -7.77 33.49
N ASP A 175 -23.38 -8.71 32.55
CA ASP A 175 -24.38 -8.96 31.49
C ASP A 175 -24.79 -7.70 30.70
N PHE A 176 -23.86 -6.76 30.53
CA PHE A 176 -24.13 -5.54 29.77
C PHE A 176 -24.39 -5.79 28.27
N PRO A 177 -23.70 -6.69 27.56
CA PRO A 177 -24.00 -6.98 26.15
C PRO A 177 -25.44 -7.45 25.93
N GLU A 178 -25.96 -8.37 26.75
CA GLU A 178 -27.36 -8.81 26.66
C GLU A 178 -28.35 -7.68 27.00
N THR A 179 -28.00 -6.81 27.96
CA THR A 179 -28.79 -5.60 28.26
C THR A 179 -28.84 -4.64 27.06
N LEU A 180 -27.72 -4.44 26.36
CA LEU A 180 -27.64 -3.63 25.14
C LEU A 180 -28.45 -4.25 23.99
N LYS A 181 -28.37 -5.57 23.80
CA LYS A 181 -29.13 -6.33 22.79
C LYS A 181 -30.64 -6.19 23.00
N HIS A 182 -31.10 -6.30 24.25
CA HIS A 182 -32.50 -6.05 24.60
C HIS A 182 -32.92 -4.60 24.30
N LEU A 183 -32.09 -3.60 24.63
CA LEU A 183 -32.39 -2.19 24.32
C LEU A 183 -32.43 -1.93 22.80
N MET A 184 -31.52 -2.52 22.03
CA MET A 184 -31.45 -2.36 20.58
C MET A 184 -32.76 -2.73 19.87
N LEU A 185 -33.43 -3.79 20.33
CA LEU A 185 -34.66 -4.29 19.73
C LEU A 185 -35.93 -3.62 20.27
N ASN A 186 -35.92 -3.16 21.53
CA ASN A 186 -37.14 -2.74 22.24
C ASN A 186 -37.22 -1.23 22.55
N ASP A 187 -36.14 -0.46 22.42
CA ASP A 187 -36.19 0.99 22.67
C ASP A 187 -36.89 1.75 21.52
N GLN A 188 -37.59 2.82 21.91
CA GLN A 188 -38.32 3.70 20.99
C GLN A 188 -37.39 4.74 20.36
N ASP A 189 -36.33 5.15 21.07
CA ASP A 189 -35.41 6.22 20.66
C ASP A 189 -34.34 5.69 19.68
N THR A 190 -34.33 6.22 18.45
CA THR A 190 -33.44 5.77 17.38
C THR A 190 -31.95 6.04 17.66
N GLN A 191 -31.62 7.04 18.49
CA GLN A 191 -30.24 7.32 18.87
C GLN A 191 -29.72 6.32 19.92
N VAL A 192 -30.57 5.88 20.86
CA VAL A 192 -30.24 4.79 21.78
C VAL A 192 -30.00 3.50 20.98
N VAL A 193 -30.93 3.14 20.09
CA VAL A 193 -30.84 1.93 19.25
C VAL A 193 -29.57 1.93 18.38
N ALA A 194 -29.23 3.05 17.73
CA ALA A 194 -28.03 3.17 16.91
C ALA A 194 -26.73 3.09 17.73
N ASN A 195 -26.69 3.70 18.92
CA ASN A 195 -25.55 3.57 19.82
C ASN A 195 -25.41 2.14 20.35
N CYS A 196 -26.52 1.43 20.61
CA CYS A 196 -26.48 0.02 21.00
C CYS A 196 -25.86 -0.81 19.89
N LEU A 197 -26.33 -0.65 18.64
CA LEU A 197 -25.76 -1.32 17.47
C LEU A 197 -24.25 -1.09 17.36
N SER A 198 -23.80 0.17 17.44
CA SER A 198 -22.37 0.51 17.35
C SER A 198 -21.54 -0.17 18.45
N GLY A 199 -21.96 -0.07 19.72
CA GLY A 199 -21.22 -0.65 20.83
C GLY A 199 -21.21 -2.18 20.80
N LEU A 200 -22.32 -2.79 20.41
CA LEU A 200 -22.46 -4.24 20.26
C LEU A 200 -21.62 -4.79 19.12
N GLN A 201 -21.64 -4.12 17.96
CA GLN A 201 -20.84 -4.51 16.80
C GLN A 201 -19.34 -4.47 17.12
N GLU A 202 -18.88 -3.50 17.91
CA GLU A 202 -17.50 -3.38 18.35
C GLU A 202 -17.13 -4.47 19.38
N ILE A 203 -17.92 -4.61 20.46
CA ILE A 203 -17.71 -5.61 21.53
C ILE A 203 -17.66 -7.03 20.95
N TRP A 204 -18.68 -7.43 20.18
CA TRP A 204 -18.72 -8.79 19.64
C TRP A 204 -17.73 -9.03 18.50
N THR A 205 -17.24 -7.99 17.81
CA THR A 205 -16.12 -8.18 16.87
C THR A 205 -14.83 -8.50 17.64
N LEU A 206 -14.55 -7.79 18.73
CA LEU A 206 -13.36 -8.01 19.55
C LEU A 206 -13.41 -9.35 20.32
N GLU A 207 -14.55 -9.68 20.94
CA GLU A 207 -14.74 -10.95 21.66
C GLU A 207 -14.82 -12.19 20.75
N SER A 208 -15.17 -12.04 19.45
CA SER A 208 -15.33 -13.19 18.54
C SER A 208 -14.06 -14.01 18.30
N THR A 209 -12.88 -13.43 18.59
CA THR A 209 -11.59 -14.15 18.55
C THR A 209 -11.33 -14.99 19.80
N THR A 210 -12.04 -14.71 20.90
CA THR A 210 -11.80 -15.28 22.23
C THR A 210 -12.89 -16.28 22.63
N SER A 211 -14.14 -16.12 22.16
CA SER A 211 -15.28 -16.98 22.53
C SER A 211 -16.19 -17.36 21.37
N GLU A 212 -16.49 -18.66 21.24
CA GLU A 212 -17.50 -19.20 20.30
C GLU A 212 -18.94 -18.71 20.59
N GLU A 213 -19.22 -18.28 21.82
CA GLU A 213 -20.51 -17.67 22.18
C GLU A 213 -20.62 -16.26 21.60
N ALA A 214 -19.55 -15.46 21.71
CA ALA A 214 -19.49 -14.13 21.09
C ALA A 214 -19.54 -14.20 19.56
N ALA A 215 -18.94 -15.22 18.94
CA ALA A 215 -19.04 -15.46 17.50
C ALA A 215 -20.50 -15.71 17.05
N ARG A 216 -21.26 -16.54 17.79
CA ARG A 216 -22.69 -16.79 17.50
C ARG A 216 -23.57 -15.56 17.72
N GLU A 217 -23.27 -14.74 18.70
CA GLU A 217 -23.96 -13.45 18.91
C GLU A 217 -23.66 -12.44 17.80
N ARG A 218 -22.41 -12.40 17.32
CA ARG A 218 -22.02 -11.61 16.14
C ARG A 218 -22.75 -12.07 14.87
N GLU A 219 -22.93 -13.37 14.66
CA GLU A 219 -23.75 -13.90 13.56
C GLU A 219 -25.24 -13.53 13.73
N THR A 220 -25.73 -13.50 14.98
CA THR A 220 -27.11 -13.12 15.30
C THR A 220 -27.38 -11.63 14.99
N LEU A 221 -26.40 -10.73 15.15
CA LEU A 221 -26.50 -9.35 14.64
C LEU A 221 -26.67 -9.27 13.13
N HIS A 222 -25.94 -10.12 12.39
CA HIS A 222 -26.04 -10.20 10.93
C HIS A 222 -27.23 -11.06 10.46
N SER A 223 -28.20 -11.38 11.34
CA SER A 223 -29.37 -12.16 10.96
C SER A 223 -30.43 -11.32 10.25
N LYS A 224 -31.16 -11.95 9.31
CA LYS A 224 -32.25 -11.33 8.53
C LYS A 224 -33.25 -10.52 9.38
N PRO A 225 -33.75 -11.00 10.55
CA PRO A 225 -34.69 -10.22 11.36
C PRO A 225 -34.11 -8.90 11.88
N VAL A 226 -32.84 -8.88 12.29
CA VAL A 226 -32.17 -7.68 12.81
C VAL A 226 -31.93 -6.70 11.66
N VAL A 227 -31.36 -7.16 10.55
CA VAL A 227 -31.09 -6.33 9.37
C VAL A 227 -32.38 -5.69 8.82
N TYR A 228 -33.46 -6.47 8.68
CA TYR A 228 -34.76 -5.94 8.24
C TYR A 228 -35.43 -4.99 9.25
N TYR A 229 -35.24 -5.20 10.55
CA TYR A 229 -35.73 -4.26 11.58
C TYR A 229 -35.09 -2.88 11.42
N PHE A 230 -33.78 -2.82 11.19
CA PHE A 230 -33.07 -1.56 10.94
C PHE A 230 -33.44 -0.93 9.58
N LEU A 231 -33.46 -1.73 8.51
CA LEU A 231 -33.77 -1.27 7.15
C LEU A 231 -35.18 -0.67 7.05
N ASN A 232 -36.20 -1.33 7.60
CA ASN A 232 -37.57 -0.80 7.59
C ASN A 232 -37.71 0.53 8.34
N ARG A 233 -36.83 0.79 9.32
CA ARG A 233 -36.79 2.04 10.11
C ARG A 233 -35.75 3.05 9.61
N ILE A 234 -35.05 2.80 8.50
CA ILE A 234 -33.88 3.60 8.05
C ILE A 234 -34.14 5.12 7.99
N LYS A 235 -35.38 5.53 7.66
CA LYS A 235 -35.80 6.94 7.53
C LYS A 235 -36.02 7.65 8.87
N GLU A 236 -36.14 6.91 9.98
CA GLU A 236 -36.26 7.45 11.35
C GLU A 236 -34.90 7.74 12.00
N PHE A 237 -33.82 7.18 11.45
CA PHE A 237 -32.47 7.33 11.96
C PHE A 237 -31.81 8.63 11.47
N SER A 238 -30.96 9.22 12.31
CA SER A 238 -30.08 10.33 11.92
C SER A 238 -29.09 9.90 10.83
N GLU A 239 -28.55 10.85 10.07
CA GLU A 239 -27.57 10.57 9.00
C GLU A 239 -26.39 9.70 9.46
N TRP A 240 -25.89 9.94 10.68
CA TRP A 240 -24.80 9.18 11.29
C TRP A 240 -25.20 7.74 11.63
N ALA A 241 -26.43 7.55 12.12
CA ALA A 241 -26.99 6.24 12.40
C ALA A 241 -27.33 5.46 11.12
N GLN A 242 -27.76 6.14 10.05
CA GLN A 242 -27.95 5.51 8.74
C GLN A 242 -26.63 4.92 8.22
N CYS A 243 -25.50 5.62 8.36
CA CYS A 243 -24.18 5.07 7.98
C CYS A 243 -23.82 3.79 8.77
N LEU A 244 -24.10 3.74 10.08
CA LEU A 244 -23.88 2.53 10.90
C LEU A 244 -24.76 1.36 10.44
N VAL A 245 -26.04 1.61 10.14
CA VAL A 245 -26.94 0.59 9.59
C VAL A 245 -26.46 0.09 8.22
N MET A 246 -25.96 0.97 7.35
CA MET A 246 -25.39 0.57 6.07
C MET A 246 -24.14 -0.29 6.23
N GLU A 247 -23.31 -0.05 7.24
CA GLU A 247 -22.15 -0.90 7.55
C GLU A 247 -22.57 -2.30 8.02
N LEU A 248 -23.64 -2.41 8.82
CA LEU A 248 -24.24 -3.69 9.19
C LEU A 248 -24.79 -4.43 7.96
N VAL A 249 -25.54 -3.74 7.10
CA VAL A 249 -26.13 -4.30 5.87
C VAL A 249 -25.03 -4.75 4.90
N ALA A 250 -23.90 -4.03 4.80
CA ALA A 250 -22.77 -4.42 3.97
C ALA A 250 -22.09 -5.73 4.44
N LYS A 251 -22.25 -6.13 5.71
CA LYS A 251 -21.74 -7.40 6.26
C LYS A 251 -22.77 -8.54 6.17
N TYR A 252 -24.01 -8.23 5.81
CA TYR A 252 -25.06 -9.23 5.61
C TYR A 252 -24.92 -9.93 4.26
N ILE A 253 -25.20 -11.24 4.24
CA ILE A 253 -25.20 -12.07 3.03
C ILE A 253 -26.65 -12.55 2.81
N PRO A 254 -27.41 -11.93 1.87
CA PRO A 254 -28.77 -12.36 1.56
C PRO A 254 -28.81 -13.78 0.98
N SER A 255 -29.90 -14.50 1.21
CA SER A 255 -30.06 -15.88 0.72
C SER A 255 -30.56 -15.94 -0.72
N ASP A 256 -31.42 -15.00 -1.12
CA ASP A 256 -32.12 -15.00 -2.41
C ASP A 256 -31.86 -13.72 -3.21
N ASN A 257 -31.81 -13.82 -4.54
CA ASN A 257 -31.68 -12.65 -5.42
C ASN A 257 -32.85 -11.66 -5.28
N SER A 258 -34.06 -12.13 -4.94
CA SER A 258 -35.19 -11.24 -4.64
C SER A 258 -34.93 -10.37 -3.41
N GLU A 259 -34.25 -10.91 -2.40
CA GLU A 259 -33.90 -10.18 -1.18
C GLU A 259 -32.91 -9.05 -1.47
N ILE A 260 -31.95 -9.29 -2.36
CA ILE A 260 -31.02 -8.26 -2.87
C ILE A 260 -31.81 -7.11 -3.52
N PHE A 261 -32.76 -7.42 -4.41
CA PHE A 261 -33.58 -6.39 -5.06
C PHE A 261 -34.47 -5.64 -4.07
N ASP A 262 -35.07 -6.30 -3.08
CA ASP A 262 -35.88 -5.65 -2.05
C ASP A 262 -35.05 -4.64 -1.24
N ILE A 263 -33.84 -5.02 -0.82
CA ILE A 263 -32.90 -4.15 -0.10
C ILE A 263 -32.45 -2.99 -0.98
N MET A 264 -32.09 -3.22 -2.23
CA MET A 264 -31.68 -2.16 -3.16
C MET A 264 -32.81 -1.15 -3.43
N ASN A 265 -34.03 -1.64 -3.71
CA ASN A 265 -35.19 -0.78 -3.95
C ASN A 265 -35.54 0.10 -2.73
N LEU A 266 -35.38 -0.44 -1.50
CA LEU A 266 -35.61 0.31 -0.27
C LEU A 266 -34.57 1.42 -0.04
N LEU A 267 -33.34 1.22 -0.51
CA LEU A 267 -32.20 2.11 -0.29
C LEU A 267 -31.89 3.06 -1.47
N GLU A 268 -32.50 2.87 -2.65
CA GLU A 268 -32.33 3.73 -3.84
C GLU A 268 -32.53 5.23 -3.49
N ASP A 269 -33.48 5.55 -2.60
CA ASP A 269 -33.76 6.92 -2.17
C ASP A 269 -32.70 7.52 -1.22
N ARG A 270 -31.74 6.73 -0.74
CA ARG A 270 -30.56 7.19 0.01
C ARG A 270 -29.41 7.65 -0.90
N LEU A 271 -29.36 7.22 -2.16
CA LEU A 271 -28.36 7.71 -3.14
C LEU A 271 -28.52 9.20 -3.43
N GLN A 272 -29.71 9.77 -3.25
CA GLN A 272 -30.00 11.20 -3.45
C GLN A 272 -29.86 12.03 -2.15
N HIS A 273 -29.29 11.46 -1.09
CA HIS A 273 -29.13 12.15 0.18
C HIS A 273 -28.10 13.30 0.10
N ALA A 274 -28.32 14.37 0.88
CA ALA A 274 -27.44 15.54 0.87
C ALA A 274 -26.04 15.25 1.44
N ASN A 275 -25.94 14.41 2.46
CA ASN A 275 -24.66 14.00 3.06
C ASN A 275 -24.02 12.85 2.26
N GLY A 276 -22.87 13.13 1.62
CA GLY A 276 -22.10 12.17 0.84
C GLY A 276 -21.63 10.92 1.60
N ALA A 277 -21.53 10.94 2.93
CA ALA A 277 -21.22 9.74 3.71
C ALA A 277 -22.33 8.67 3.62
N VAL A 278 -23.60 9.10 3.64
CA VAL A 278 -24.76 8.20 3.46
C VAL A 278 -24.79 7.66 2.03
N VAL A 279 -24.46 8.49 1.04
CA VAL A 279 -24.36 8.10 -0.37
C VAL A 279 -23.26 7.05 -0.56
N LEU A 280 -22.04 7.30 -0.08
CA LEU A 280 -20.92 6.33 -0.17
C LEU A 280 -21.20 5.03 0.59
N ALA A 281 -21.86 5.08 1.75
CA ALA A 281 -22.27 3.90 2.48
C ALA A 281 -23.33 3.07 1.73
N THR A 282 -24.30 3.73 1.09
CA THR A 282 -25.29 3.07 0.21
C THR A 282 -24.61 2.43 -1.01
N ILE A 283 -23.65 3.13 -1.62
CA ILE A 283 -22.86 2.61 -2.74
C ILE A 283 -22.05 1.37 -2.31
N LYS A 284 -21.44 1.37 -1.12
CA LYS A 284 -20.75 0.19 -0.57
C LYS A 284 -21.67 -1.03 -0.53
N VAL A 285 -22.89 -0.87 0.01
CA VAL A 285 -23.90 -1.92 0.06
C VAL A 285 -24.23 -2.41 -1.35
N PHE A 286 -24.50 -1.51 -2.29
CA PHE A 286 -24.90 -1.87 -3.65
C PHE A 286 -23.79 -2.61 -4.40
N LEU A 287 -22.54 -2.15 -4.28
CA LEU A 287 -21.38 -2.81 -4.88
C LEU A 287 -21.18 -4.22 -4.32
N HIS A 288 -21.21 -4.37 -2.98
CA HIS A 288 -21.02 -5.67 -2.32
C HIS A 288 -22.14 -6.68 -2.66
N LEU A 289 -23.40 -6.24 -2.60
CA LEU A 289 -24.55 -7.11 -2.89
C LEU A 289 -24.62 -7.58 -4.36
N THR A 290 -24.02 -6.83 -5.30
CA THR A 290 -24.10 -7.15 -6.74
C THR A 290 -22.85 -7.82 -7.31
N LEU A 291 -21.82 -8.12 -6.49
CA LEU A 291 -20.58 -8.78 -6.94
C LEU A 291 -20.81 -10.09 -7.72
N SER A 292 -21.85 -10.84 -7.37
CA SER A 292 -22.23 -12.11 -8.03
C SER A 292 -23.08 -11.93 -9.30
N MET A 293 -23.52 -10.71 -9.62
CA MET A 293 -24.53 -10.42 -10.64
C MET A 293 -24.03 -9.39 -11.66
N ALA A 294 -23.18 -9.81 -12.61
CA ALA A 294 -22.49 -8.92 -13.56
C ALA A 294 -23.38 -7.86 -14.24
N ASP A 295 -24.54 -8.26 -14.80
CA ASP A 295 -25.45 -7.34 -15.50
C ASP A 295 -26.05 -6.27 -14.57
N VAL A 296 -26.35 -6.64 -13.32
CA VAL A 296 -26.90 -5.72 -12.31
C VAL A 296 -25.79 -4.85 -11.73
N HIS A 297 -24.58 -5.39 -11.56
CA HIS A 297 -23.40 -4.66 -11.12
C HIS A 297 -23.09 -3.51 -12.10
N GLN A 298 -23.12 -3.75 -13.41
CA GLN A 298 -22.95 -2.68 -14.40
C GLN A 298 -24.06 -1.61 -14.29
N GLN A 299 -25.33 -2.00 -14.08
CA GLN A 299 -26.42 -1.04 -13.87
C GLN A 299 -26.24 -0.21 -12.58
N VAL A 300 -25.66 -0.78 -11.52
CA VAL A 300 -25.26 -0.02 -10.33
C VAL A 300 -24.21 1.03 -10.69
N TYR A 301 -23.17 0.67 -11.44
CA TYR A 301 -22.15 1.63 -11.89
C TYR A 301 -22.75 2.80 -12.69
N GLU A 302 -23.73 2.55 -13.55
CA GLU A 302 -24.42 3.61 -14.29
C GLU A 302 -25.28 4.51 -13.36
N ARG A 303 -25.98 3.92 -12.39
CA ARG A 303 -26.81 4.64 -11.41
C ARG A 303 -26.02 5.54 -10.46
N ILE A 304 -24.86 5.09 -9.98
CA ILE A 304 -24.07 5.82 -8.97
C ILE A 304 -23.34 7.05 -9.52
N LYS A 305 -23.19 7.18 -10.85
CA LYS A 305 -22.56 8.32 -11.53
C LYS A 305 -23.12 9.66 -11.06
N ALA A 306 -24.42 9.88 -11.30
CA ALA A 306 -25.06 11.17 -11.10
C ALA A 306 -25.04 11.61 -9.62
N PRO A 307 -25.33 10.73 -8.63
CA PRO A 307 -25.07 11.01 -7.22
C PRO A 307 -23.64 11.48 -6.92
N LEU A 308 -22.63 10.73 -7.35
CA LEU A 308 -21.22 11.03 -7.05
C LEU A 308 -20.78 12.36 -7.69
N LEU A 309 -21.09 12.59 -8.97
CA LEU A 309 -20.74 13.82 -9.68
C LEU A 309 -21.43 15.06 -9.08
N THR A 310 -22.68 14.93 -8.64
CA THR A 310 -23.41 15.99 -7.93
C THR A 310 -22.77 16.34 -6.59
N GLN A 311 -22.38 15.31 -5.83
CA GLN A 311 -21.75 15.47 -4.52
C GLN A 311 -20.36 16.10 -4.60
N VAL A 312 -19.52 15.68 -5.55
CA VAL A 312 -18.19 16.29 -5.81
C VAL A 312 -18.32 17.78 -6.13
N SER A 313 -19.39 18.19 -6.81
CA SER A 313 -19.62 19.59 -7.22
C SER A 313 -20.21 20.48 -6.11
N SER A 314 -20.73 19.90 -5.02
CA SER A 314 -21.54 20.61 -4.02
C SER A 314 -20.89 20.71 -2.62
N GLY A 315 -19.83 19.94 -2.36
CA GLY A 315 -19.17 19.86 -1.05
C GLY A 315 -18.08 20.91 -0.81
N SER A 316 -17.48 20.88 0.38
CA SER A 316 -16.19 21.56 0.62
C SER A 316 -15.05 20.83 -0.11
N PRO A 317 -13.89 21.46 -0.40
CA PRO A 317 -12.79 20.81 -1.13
C PRO A 317 -12.31 19.49 -0.51
N GLU A 318 -12.39 19.37 0.82
CA GLU A 318 -12.03 18.16 1.57
C GLU A 318 -13.07 17.04 1.39
N GLN A 319 -14.36 17.39 1.43
CA GLN A 319 -15.46 16.46 1.16
C GLN A 319 -15.43 16.00 -0.31
N SER A 320 -15.28 16.95 -1.24
CA SER A 320 -15.15 16.67 -2.66
C SER A 320 -13.93 15.78 -2.95
N TYR A 321 -12.79 15.96 -2.27
CA TYR A 321 -11.64 15.07 -2.41
C TYR A 321 -11.89 13.65 -1.88
N ALA A 322 -12.57 13.51 -0.73
CA ALA A 322 -12.91 12.19 -0.20
C ALA A 322 -13.83 11.43 -1.16
N ILE A 323 -14.86 12.10 -1.70
CA ILE A 323 -15.81 11.49 -2.67
C ILE A 323 -15.13 11.24 -4.03
N LEU A 324 -14.28 12.17 -4.48
CA LEU A 324 -13.49 12.02 -5.71
C LEU A 324 -12.49 10.87 -5.62
N SER A 325 -11.90 10.59 -4.45
CA SER A 325 -11.02 9.42 -4.25
C SER A 325 -11.77 8.10 -4.47
N HIS A 326 -13.01 8.02 -4.02
CA HIS A 326 -13.89 6.86 -4.26
C HIS A 326 -14.35 6.79 -5.73
N LEU A 327 -14.67 7.92 -6.35
CA LEU A 327 -15.02 7.98 -7.77
C LEU A 327 -13.82 7.63 -8.68
N HIS A 328 -12.61 8.06 -8.33
CA HIS A 328 -11.36 7.70 -9.01
C HIS A 328 -11.13 6.19 -9.01
N LEU A 329 -11.34 5.52 -7.87
CA LEU A 329 -11.25 4.06 -7.77
C LEU A 329 -12.25 3.35 -8.71
N LEU A 330 -13.49 3.84 -8.76
CA LEU A 330 -14.53 3.31 -9.66
C LEU A 330 -14.19 3.55 -11.15
N VAL A 331 -13.70 4.74 -11.48
CA VAL A 331 -13.24 5.11 -12.83
C VAL A 331 -12.06 4.24 -13.26
N MET A 332 -11.07 4.02 -12.40
CA MET A 332 -9.90 3.18 -12.70
C MET A 332 -10.27 1.70 -12.88
N ARG A 333 -11.39 1.22 -12.31
CA ARG A 333 -11.88 -0.16 -12.47
C ARG A 333 -12.76 -0.34 -13.72
N ALA A 334 -13.59 0.63 -14.06
CA ALA A 334 -14.51 0.56 -15.20
C ALA A 334 -14.51 1.84 -16.06
N PRO A 335 -13.39 2.22 -16.72
CA PRO A 335 -13.27 3.54 -17.36
C PRO A 335 -14.27 3.76 -18.50
N TYR A 336 -14.62 2.69 -19.23
CA TYR A 336 -15.58 2.69 -20.33
C TYR A 336 -16.97 3.19 -19.90
N ILE A 337 -17.36 2.99 -18.64
CA ILE A 337 -18.66 3.46 -18.13
C ILE A 337 -18.66 4.99 -18.06
N PHE A 338 -17.55 5.62 -17.68
CA PHE A 338 -17.46 7.06 -17.44
C PHE A 338 -17.04 7.89 -18.67
N SER A 339 -16.85 7.26 -19.84
CA SER A 339 -16.31 7.94 -21.03
C SER A 339 -17.23 8.94 -21.72
N SER A 340 -18.52 8.97 -21.36
CA SER A 340 -19.45 10.05 -21.72
C SER A 340 -19.26 11.32 -20.89
N ASP A 341 -18.75 11.18 -19.66
CA ASP A 341 -18.91 12.18 -18.60
C ASP A 341 -17.60 12.92 -18.29
N TYR A 342 -16.56 12.72 -19.11
CA TYR A 342 -15.19 13.23 -18.93
C TYR A 342 -15.10 14.74 -18.65
N LYS A 343 -16.03 15.54 -19.18
CA LYS A 343 -16.09 17.00 -18.96
C LYS A 343 -16.32 17.38 -17.50
N HIS A 344 -16.89 16.49 -16.67
CA HIS A 344 -16.99 16.69 -15.23
C HIS A 344 -15.65 16.52 -14.49
N PHE A 345 -14.66 15.88 -15.13
CA PHE A 345 -13.31 15.72 -14.58
C PHE A 345 -12.36 16.85 -14.99
N TYR A 346 -12.84 17.91 -15.66
CA TYR A 346 -12.03 19.10 -15.93
C TYR A 346 -11.71 19.87 -14.65
N CYS A 347 -10.49 20.41 -14.59
CA CYS A 347 -9.93 21.10 -13.42
C CYS A 347 -10.42 22.55 -13.38
N GLN A 348 -11.10 22.94 -12.29
CA GLN A 348 -11.49 24.34 -12.09
C GLN A 348 -10.33 25.14 -11.49
N TYR A 349 -10.25 26.44 -11.80
CA TYR A 349 -9.15 27.30 -11.33
C TYR A 349 -9.01 27.30 -9.80
N ASN A 350 -10.14 27.41 -9.08
CA ASN A 350 -10.25 27.44 -7.62
C ASN A 350 -10.01 26.09 -6.91
N GLU A 351 -9.87 24.98 -7.65
CA GLU A 351 -9.66 23.66 -7.02
C GLU A 351 -8.22 23.50 -6.48
N PRO A 352 -8.03 22.89 -5.30
CA PRO A 352 -6.71 22.55 -4.80
C PRO A 352 -5.96 21.55 -5.69
N SER A 353 -4.63 21.58 -5.65
CA SER A 353 -3.76 20.71 -6.45
C SER A 353 -4.03 19.20 -6.22
N TYR A 354 -4.41 18.79 -5.01
CA TYR A 354 -4.76 17.40 -4.71
C TYR A 354 -6.05 16.92 -5.41
N VAL A 355 -7.04 17.80 -5.60
CA VAL A 355 -8.26 17.51 -6.39
C VAL A 355 -7.90 17.42 -7.87
N LYS A 356 -7.14 18.41 -8.37
CA LYS A 356 -6.67 18.46 -9.76
C LYS A 356 -5.89 17.20 -10.13
N LYS A 357 -4.97 16.72 -9.27
CA LYS A 357 -4.20 15.49 -9.53
C LYS A 357 -5.10 14.27 -9.81
N LEU A 358 -6.09 14.00 -8.96
CA LEU A 358 -7.02 12.89 -9.17
C LEU A 358 -7.81 13.05 -10.48
N LYS A 359 -8.27 14.27 -10.77
CA LYS A 359 -8.96 14.60 -12.02
C LYS A 359 -8.10 14.31 -13.26
N LEU A 360 -6.82 14.68 -13.26
CA LEU A 360 -5.88 14.35 -14.34
C LEU A 360 -5.72 12.82 -14.51
N GLU A 361 -5.55 12.09 -13.41
CA GLU A 361 -5.46 10.63 -13.42
C GLU A 361 -6.74 9.99 -14.00
N MET A 362 -7.92 10.49 -13.64
CA MET A 362 -9.21 10.06 -14.20
C MET A 362 -9.34 10.38 -15.69
N LEU A 363 -8.95 11.59 -16.13
CA LEU A 363 -8.96 11.96 -17.55
C LEU A 363 -8.08 11.02 -18.39
N THR A 364 -6.92 10.58 -17.87
CA THR A 364 -6.08 9.60 -18.59
C THR A 364 -6.72 8.22 -18.69
N ALA A 365 -7.46 7.77 -17.67
CA ALA A 365 -8.11 6.46 -17.68
C ALA A 365 -9.31 6.41 -18.63
N VAL A 366 -10.00 7.55 -18.80
CA VAL A 366 -11.28 7.69 -19.51
C VAL A 366 -11.10 8.07 -21.00
N ALA A 367 -9.87 8.34 -21.42
CA ALA A 367 -9.51 8.69 -22.79
C ALA A 367 -9.75 7.53 -23.78
N ASN A 368 -10.51 7.81 -24.85
CA ASN A 368 -10.86 6.88 -25.92
C ASN A 368 -10.80 7.60 -27.29
N GLU A 369 -10.90 6.84 -28.38
CA GLU A 369 -10.80 7.34 -29.76
C GLU A 369 -11.73 8.53 -30.08
N SER A 370 -12.85 8.68 -29.37
CA SER A 370 -13.84 9.76 -29.59
C SER A 370 -13.60 11.03 -28.77
N ASN A 371 -13.00 10.93 -27.58
CA ASN A 371 -12.86 12.05 -26.65
C ASN A 371 -11.40 12.53 -26.45
N THR A 372 -10.40 11.75 -26.88
CA THR A 372 -8.98 12.05 -26.68
C THR A 372 -8.56 13.43 -27.18
N TYR A 373 -9.03 13.87 -28.35
CA TYR A 373 -8.65 15.18 -28.89
C TYR A 373 -9.09 16.35 -27.99
N GLU A 374 -10.31 16.29 -27.45
CA GLU A 374 -10.80 17.29 -26.49
C GLU A 374 -10.01 17.22 -25.17
N ILE A 375 -9.80 16.02 -24.63
CA ILE A 375 -9.06 15.82 -23.37
C ILE A 375 -7.61 16.31 -23.49
N VAL A 376 -6.89 15.95 -24.56
CA VAL A 376 -5.50 16.37 -24.78
C VAL A 376 -5.41 17.89 -24.99
N THR A 377 -6.38 18.50 -25.68
CA THR A 377 -6.42 19.97 -25.84
C THR A 377 -6.53 20.67 -24.48
N GLU A 378 -7.45 20.21 -23.61
CA GLU A 378 -7.62 20.73 -22.25
C GLU A 378 -6.35 20.50 -21.39
N LEU A 379 -5.72 19.32 -21.46
CA LEU A 379 -4.46 19.02 -20.77
C LEU A 379 -3.30 19.92 -21.23
N CYS A 380 -3.26 20.32 -22.50
CA CYS A 380 -2.29 21.29 -23.01
C CYS A 380 -2.48 22.69 -22.39
N GLU A 381 -3.71 23.12 -22.12
CA GLU A 381 -3.95 24.38 -21.39
C GLU A 381 -3.45 24.29 -19.94
N TYR A 382 -3.63 23.14 -19.29
CA TYR A 382 -3.11 22.91 -17.94
C TYR A 382 -1.57 22.84 -17.88
N ALA A 383 -0.91 22.34 -18.93
CA ALA A 383 0.54 22.36 -19.07
C ALA A 383 1.12 23.80 -19.16
N ALA A 384 0.33 24.76 -19.65
CA ALA A 384 0.73 26.16 -19.73
C ALA A 384 0.57 26.94 -18.39
N ASN A 385 -0.11 26.36 -17.41
CA ASN A 385 -0.49 26.99 -16.13
C ASN A 385 0.73 27.31 -15.23
N VAL A 386 0.50 28.12 -14.19
CA VAL A 386 1.53 28.59 -13.24
C VAL A 386 1.91 27.51 -12.20
N ASP A 387 1.00 26.58 -11.91
CA ASP A 387 1.18 25.50 -10.93
C ASP A 387 2.07 24.38 -11.53
N ILE A 388 3.38 24.43 -11.23
CA ILE A 388 4.42 23.53 -11.79
C ILE A 388 4.09 22.03 -11.58
N PRO A 389 3.72 21.56 -10.36
CA PRO A 389 3.24 20.19 -10.15
C PRO A 389 2.11 19.77 -11.09
N ILE A 390 1.11 20.62 -11.28
CA ILE A 390 -0.06 20.32 -12.14
C ILE A 390 0.32 20.35 -13.62
N ALA A 391 1.17 21.29 -14.03
CA ALA A 391 1.70 21.32 -15.39
C ALA A 391 2.48 20.03 -15.73
N ARG A 392 3.36 19.57 -14.83
CA ARG A 392 4.10 18.30 -14.98
C ARG A 392 3.17 17.09 -15.07
N GLU A 393 2.18 16.95 -14.19
CA GLU A 393 1.26 15.80 -14.27
C GLU A 393 0.34 15.89 -15.51
N SER A 394 0.01 17.09 -15.99
CA SER A 394 -0.76 17.27 -17.24
C SER A 394 0.04 16.85 -18.47
N ILE A 395 1.33 17.19 -18.53
CA ILE A 395 2.26 16.73 -19.57
C ILE A 395 2.38 15.19 -19.52
N ARG A 396 2.57 14.64 -18.32
CA ARG A 396 2.60 13.18 -18.07
C ARG A 396 1.30 12.49 -18.47
N ALA A 397 0.15 13.13 -18.26
CA ALA A 397 -1.15 12.65 -18.68
C ALA A 397 -1.26 12.55 -20.21
N VAL A 398 -0.84 13.59 -20.95
CA VAL A 398 -0.78 13.55 -22.43
C VAL A 398 0.12 12.41 -22.91
N GLY A 399 1.29 12.23 -22.28
CA GLY A 399 2.21 11.12 -22.60
C GLY A 399 1.61 9.73 -22.33
N LYS A 400 0.91 9.54 -21.20
CA LYS A 400 0.19 8.28 -20.89
C LYS A 400 -0.86 7.97 -21.96
N ILE A 401 -1.63 8.96 -22.41
CA ILE A 401 -2.65 8.79 -23.47
C ILE A 401 -1.98 8.45 -24.81
N ALA A 402 -0.90 9.15 -25.17
CA ALA A 402 -0.11 8.86 -26.38
C ALA A 402 0.43 7.42 -26.40
N LEU A 403 0.82 6.88 -25.24
CA LEU A 403 1.29 5.50 -25.10
C LEU A 403 0.15 4.46 -25.10
N GLN A 404 -1.11 4.83 -24.92
CA GLN A 404 -2.25 3.90 -24.88
C GLN A 404 -2.91 3.68 -26.24
N GLN A 405 -2.98 4.70 -27.09
CA GLN A 405 -3.75 4.68 -28.34
C GLN A 405 -2.84 4.51 -29.58
N TYR A 406 -3.44 4.16 -30.72
CA TYR A 406 -2.73 3.89 -31.98
C TYR A 406 -2.77 5.07 -32.99
N ASP A 407 -3.77 5.95 -32.94
CA ASP A 407 -3.87 7.14 -33.79
C ASP A 407 -3.21 8.35 -33.10
N VAL A 408 -1.87 8.30 -33.01
CA VAL A 408 -1.09 9.20 -32.14
C VAL A 408 -0.70 10.52 -32.82
N ASN A 409 -0.93 10.67 -34.14
CA ASN A 409 -0.35 11.73 -34.98
C ASN A 409 -0.43 13.13 -34.33
N ALA A 410 -1.65 13.60 -34.06
CA ALA A 410 -1.89 14.93 -33.47
C ALA A 410 -1.40 15.05 -32.02
N ILE A 411 -1.23 13.94 -31.29
CA ILE A 411 -0.74 13.94 -29.89
C ILE A 411 0.79 14.04 -29.86
N VAL A 412 1.49 13.41 -30.80
CA VAL A 412 2.95 13.58 -30.96
C VAL A 412 3.27 15.04 -31.25
N ASP A 413 2.56 15.68 -32.19
CA ASP A 413 2.74 17.11 -32.49
C ASP A 413 2.60 18.01 -31.25
N ARG A 414 1.63 17.71 -30.36
CA ARG A 414 1.45 18.43 -29.09
C ARG A 414 2.58 18.17 -28.09
N LEU A 415 3.08 16.94 -28.00
CA LEU A 415 4.23 16.60 -27.16
C LEU A 415 5.52 17.30 -27.64
N LEU A 416 5.69 17.45 -28.96
CA LEU A 416 6.82 18.19 -29.53
C LEU A 416 6.70 19.70 -29.29
N GLN A 417 5.50 20.28 -29.39
CA GLN A 417 5.25 21.68 -29.01
C GLN A 417 5.65 21.98 -27.55
N PHE A 418 5.55 21.03 -26.62
CA PHE A 418 6.03 21.21 -25.24
C PHE A 418 7.56 21.39 -25.15
N LEU A 419 8.34 20.80 -26.06
CA LEU A 419 9.79 21.02 -26.10
C LEU A 419 10.14 22.44 -26.58
N GLU A 420 9.31 23.03 -27.45
CA GLU A 420 9.46 24.40 -27.97
C GLU A 420 9.05 25.49 -26.95
N MET A 421 8.43 25.13 -25.82
CA MET A 421 7.97 26.11 -24.81
C MET A 421 9.10 26.73 -23.95
N GLU A 422 10.36 26.29 -24.14
CA GLU A 422 11.58 26.82 -23.47
C GLU A 422 11.50 26.95 -21.93
N LYS A 423 10.64 26.17 -21.27
CA LYS A 423 10.51 26.10 -19.81
C LYS A 423 11.18 24.83 -19.28
N ASP A 424 12.23 24.95 -18.45
CA ASP A 424 13.06 23.84 -17.95
C ASP A 424 12.26 22.64 -17.40
N TYR A 425 11.17 22.88 -16.67
CA TYR A 425 10.35 21.80 -16.10
C TYR A 425 9.41 21.14 -17.11
N VAL A 426 9.03 21.86 -18.18
CA VAL A 426 8.20 21.34 -19.28
C VAL A 426 9.06 20.50 -20.20
N THR A 427 10.22 21.03 -20.62
CA THR A 427 11.19 20.34 -21.46
C THR A 427 11.70 19.08 -20.78
N SER A 428 12.00 19.14 -19.47
CA SER A 428 12.46 17.97 -18.71
C SER A 428 11.45 16.82 -18.68
N GLU A 429 10.16 17.10 -18.40
CA GLU A 429 9.13 16.06 -18.38
C GLU A 429 8.83 15.54 -19.80
N ALA A 430 8.75 16.45 -20.80
CA ALA A 430 8.52 16.08 -22.19
C ALA A 430 9.63 15.20 -22.79
N LEU A 431 10.91 15.44 -22.46
CA LEU A 431 12.03 14.59 -22.89
C LEU A 431 11.90 13.14 -22.41
N VAL A 432 11.42 12.93 -21.17
CA VAL A 432 11.18 11.59 -20.62
C VAL A 432 10.07 10.89 -21.40
N LEU A 433 8.99 11.61 -21.71
CA LEU A 433 7.86 11.08 -22.48
C LEU A 433 8.22 10.77 -23.93
N VAL A 434 8.99 11.63 -24.61
CA VAL A 434 9.47 11.36 -25.98
C VAL A 434 10.38 10.14 -26.01
N LYS A 435 11.26 9.96 -25.02
CA LYS A 435 12.06 8.72 -24.86
C LYS A 435 11.16 7.49 -24.73
N ASP A 436 10.10 7.53 -23.92
CA ASP A 436 9.19 6.39 -23.76
C ASP A 436 8.25 6.17 -24.96
N LEU A 437 7.84 7.23 -25.66
CA LEU A 437 7.15 7.18 -26.95
C LEU A 437 8.00 6.45 -27.99
N LEU A 438 9.27 6.84 -28.17
CA LEU A 438 10.21 6.21 -29.10
C LEU A 438 10.54 4.76 -28.75
N ARG A 439 10.39 4.34 -27.48
CA ARG A 439 10.52 2.93 -27.06
C ARG A 439 9.32 2.06 -27.45
N LYS A 440 8.14 2.66 -27.62
CA LYS A 440 6.91 1.96 -28.04
C LYS A 440 6.65 2.09 -29.55
N TYR A 441 6.88 3.26 -30.13
CA TYR A 441 6.63 3.59 -31.52
C TYR A 441 7.88 4.18 -32.21
N PRO A 442 8.88 3.36 -32.58
CA PRO A 442 10.13 3.84 -33.19
C PRO A 442 9.96 4.58 -34.52
N GLN A 443 8.81 4.42 -35.19
CA GLN A 443 8.46 5.08 -36.45
C GLN A 443 8.48 6.62 -36.39
N TRP A 444 8.36 7.21 -35.19
CA TRP A 444 8.38 8.66 -34.95
C TRP A 444 9.79 9.22 -34.70
N SER A 445 10.85 8.43 -34.96
CA SER A 445 12.24 8.85 -34.68
C SER A 445 12.57 10.18 -35.34
N GLN A 446 12.33 10.30 -36.66
CA GLN A 446 12.76 11.45 -37.46
C GLN A 446 12.21 12.78 -36.93
N ASP A 447 10.89 12.85 -36.66
CA ASP A 447 10.24 14.07 -36.19
C ASP A 447 10.68 14.44 -34.76
N CYS A 448 10.75 13.45 -33.87
CA CYS A 448 11.20 13.66 -32.49
C CYS A 448 12.68 14.10 -32.43
N ILE A 449 13.54 13.49 -33.24
CA ILE A 449 14.98 13.78 -33.27
C ILE A 449 15.25 15.18 -33.84
N ALA A 450 14.51 15.60 -34.87
CA ALA A 450 14.65 16.93 -35.46
C ALA A 450 14.41 18.06 -34.43
N VAL A 451 13.47 17.86 -33.51
CA VAL A 451 13.20 18.80 -32.40
C VAL A 451 14.24 18.64 -31.28
N VAL A 452 14.53 17.41 -30.85
CA VAL A 452 15.48 17.13 -29.75
C VAL A 452 16.90 17.57 -30.08
N GLY A 453 17.33 17.50 -31.34
CA GLY A 453 18.65 17.96 -31.79
C GLY A 453 18.91 19.46 -31.60
N ASN A 454 17.86 20.28 -31.52
CA ASN A 454 17.99 21.72 -31.26
C ASN A 454 18.09 22.06 -29.75
N ILE A 455 17.87 21.09 -28.86
CA ILE A 455 17.87 21.30 -27.41
C ILE A 455 19.30 21.29 -26.89
N SER A 456 19.72 22.43 -26.32
CA SER A 456 21.03 22.54 -25.67
C SER A 456 21.10 21.67 -24.41
N SER A 457 22.08 20.76 -24.35
CA SER A 457 22.33 19.87 -23.21
C SER A 457 22.47 20.62 -21.88
N ASN A 458 23.04 21.82 -21.91
CA ASN A 458 23.27 22.68 -20.74
C ASN A 458 21.97 23.18 -20.08
N ASN A 459 20.85 23.17 -20.80
CA ASN A 459 19.56 23.66 -20.27
C ASN A 459 18.81 22.56 -19.49
N VAL A 460 19.19 21.29 -19.65
CA VAL A 460 18.50 20.16 -19.00
C VAL A 460 19.23 19.79 -17.72
N GLN A 461 18.72 20.25 -16.56
CA GLN A 461 19.35 20.00 -15.26
C GLN A 461 18.82 18.74 -14.55
N GLU A 462 17.57 18.34 -14.80
CA GLU A 462 16.93 17.22 -14.08
C GLU A 462 17.50 15.86 -14.53
N PRO A 463 17.95 14.98 -13.61
CA PRO A 463 18.71 13.78 -13.97
C PRO A 463 17.91 12.78 -14.82
N LYS A 464 16.59 12.65 -14.60
CA LYS A 464 15.72 11.79 -15.43
C LYS A 464 15.63 12.28 -16.87
N ALA A 465 15.59 13.60 -17.07
CA ALA A 465 15.55 14.23 -18.39
C ALA A 465 16.92 14.16 -19.08
N LYS A 466 18.03 14.40 -18.36
CA LYS A 466 19.39 14.16 -18.85
C LYS A 466 19.57 12.71 -19.31
N ALA A 467 19.17 11.73 -18.49
CA ALA A 467 19.23 10.31 -18.84
C ALA A 467 18.39 9.97 -20.09
N ALA A 468 17.21 10.57 -20.23
CA ALA A 468 16.37 10.42 -21.42
C ALA A 468 17.02 11.02 -22.69
N LEU A 469 17.61 12.22 -22.60
CA LEU A 469 18.33 12.85 -23.70
C LEU A 469 19.56 12.04 -24.12
N ILE A 470 20.39 11.60 -23.15
CA ILE A 470 21.57 10.75 -23.38
C ILE A 470 21.17 9.41 -24.03
N TRP A 471 20.07 8.81 -23.59
CA TRP A 471 19.53 7.60 -24.23
C TRP A 471 19.19 7.86 -25.70
N MET A 472 18.51 8.97 -26.03
CA MET A 472 18.18 9.31 -27.42
C MET A 472 19.43 9.58 -28.26
N LEU A 473 20.40 10.33 -27.74
CA LEU A 473 21.68 10.62 -28.40
C LEU A 473 22.47 9.34 -28.72
N GLY A 474 22.57 8.40 -27.78
CA GLY A 474 23.25 7.12 -28.00
C GLY A 474 22.50 6.22 -28.97
N GLU A 475 21.18 6.14 -28.84
CA GLU A 475 20.32 5.27 -29.63
C GLU A 475 20.23 5.72 -31.10
N TYR A 476 20.06 7.01 -31.36
CA TYR A 476 19.85 7.58 -32.69
C TYR A 476 21.06 8.38 -33.21
N SER A 477 22.26 8.06 -32.72
CA SER A 477 23.57 8.62 -33.12
C SER A 477 23.93 8.58 -34.62
N GLN A 478 23.16 7.85 -35.44
CA GLN A 478 23.27 7.87 -36.92
C GLN A 478 22.48 9.02 -37.56
N GLU A 479 21.34 9.40 -36.97
CA GLU A 479 20.47 10.49 -37.41
C GLU A 479 20.89 11.82 -36.75
N MET A 480 21.42 11.76 -35.52
CA MET A 480 21.93 12.92 -34.78
C MET A 480 23.42 13.17 -35.06
N HIS A 481 23.73 14.10 -35.97
CA HIS A 481 25.11 14.40 -36.35
C HIS A 481 25.98 14.88 -35.18
N ASP A 482 25.45 15.71 -34.29
CA ASP A 482 26.18 16.32 -33.17
C ASP A 482 26.31 15.41 -31.93
N ALA A 483 25.67 14.24 -31.93
CA ALA A 483 25.64 13.34 -30.77
C ALA A 483 27.03 12.95 -30.22
N PRO A 484 28.07 12.65 -31.03
CA PRO A 484 29.40 12.37 -30.51
C PRO A 484 29.99 13.53 -29.68
N TYR A 485 29.81 14.78 -30.12
CA TYR A 485 30.35 15.97 -29.45
C TYR A 485 29.59 16.32 -28.17
N VAL A 486 28.27 16.14 -28.16
CA VAL A 486 27.43 16.32 -26.96
C VAL A 486 27.75 15.23 -25.92
N LEU A 487 28.01 14.00 -26.35
CA LEU A 487 28.44 12.95 -25.44
C LEU A 487 29.88 13.18 -24.91
N GLU A 488 30.82 13.66 -25.73
CA GLU A 488 32.18 13.97 -25.29
C GLU A 488 32.20 15.06 -24.19
N SER A 489 31.45 16.16 -24.36
CA SER A 489 31.39 17.22 -23.34
C SER A 489 30.73 16.77 -22.03
N LEU A 490 29.77 15.85 -22.08
CA LEU A 490 29.18 15.23 -20.88
C LEU A 490 30.15 14.28 -20.16
N ILE A 491 31.12 13.68 -20.87
CA ILE A 491 32.19 12.87 -20.26
C ILE A 491 33.28 13.76 -19.66
N GLU A 492 33.60 14.91 -20.27
CA GLU A 492 34.56 15.86 -19.69
C GLU A 492 34.09 16.41 -18.33
N ASN A 493 32.77 16.55 -18.15
CA ASN A 493 32.15 16.98 -16.89
C ASN A 493 31.68 15.80 -16.00
N TRP A 494 32.27 14.60 -16.13
CA TRP A 494 31.85 13.39 -15.41
C TRP A 494 31.80 13.57 -13.88
N ASP A 495 32.81 14.23 -13.31
CA ASP A 495 32.93 14.45 -11.86
C ASP A 495 31.90 15.47 -11.31
N GLU A 496 31.31 16.30 -12.18
CA GLU A 496 30.24 17.24 -11.81
C GLU A 496 28.86 16.56 -11.78
N GLU A 497 28.69 15.41 -12.45
CA GLU A 497 27.41 14.72 -12.58
C GLU A 497 27.15 13.76 -11.39
N HIS A 498 26.51 14.31 -10.37
CA HIS A 498 26.22 13.60 -9.13
C HIS A 498 25.33 12.36 -9.33
N SER A 499 24.46 12.35 -10.35
CA SER A 499 23.52 11.23 -10.56
C SER A 499 24.20 9.99 -11.17
N ALA A 500 24.16 8.88 -10.43
CA ALA A 500 24.59 7.58 -10.95
C ALA A 500 23.75 7.13 -12.16
N GLU A 501 22.44 7.43 -12.17
CA GLU A 501 21.55 7.08 -13.30
C GLU A 501 22.04 7.71 -14.62
N VAL A 502 22.47 8.97 -14.58
CA VAL A 502 22.96 9.70 -15.75
C VAL A 502 24.27 9.09 -16.25
N ARG A 503 25.23 8.82 -15.34
CA ARG A 503 26.52 8.16 -15.65
C ARG A 503 26.34 6.76 -16.26
N LEU A 504 25.39 5.97 -15.77
CA LEU A 504 25.05 4.64 -16.33
C LEU A 504 24.46 4.73 -17.75
N HIS A 505 23.61 5.72 -18.01
CA HIS A 505 23.08 5.99 -19.35
C HIS A 505 24.19 6.49 -20.27
N LEU A 506 25.11 7.33 -19.80
CA LEU A 506 26.23 7.89 -20.56
C LEU A 506 27.18 6.79 -21.06
N LEU A 507 27.62 5.87 -20.17
CA LEU A 507 28.41 4.69 -20.56
C LEU A 507 27.74 3.89 -21.69
N THR A 508 26.43 3.66 -21.56
CA THR A 508 25.65 2.86 -22.51
C THR A 508 25.44 3.60 -23.84
N ALA A 509 25.21 4.91 -23.79
CA ALA A 509 25.03 5.75 -24.97
C ALA A 509 26.32 5.89 -25.79
N VAL A 510 27.46 6.12 -25.12
CA VAL A 510 28.78 6.22 -25.77
C VAL A 510 29.18 4.89 -26.40
N MET A 511 28.93 3.77 -25.71
CA MET A 511 29.15 2.42 -26.23
C MET A 511 28.30 2.13 -27.49
N LYS A 512 27.03 2.53 -27.51
CA LYS A 512 26.17 2.44 -28.71
C LYS A 512 26.61 3.35 -29.85
N CYS A 513 26.99 4.58 -29.51
CA CYS A 513 27.53 5.56 -30.47
C CYS A 513 28.83 5.02 -31.11
N PHE A 514 29.66 4.30 -30.34
CA PHE A 514 30.87 3.65 -30.85
C PHE A 514 30.61 2.56 -31.89
N PHE A 515 29.64 1.67 -31.68
CA PHE A 515 29.31 0.68 -32.71
C PHE A 515 28.79 1.32 -34.02
N LYS A 516 28.18 2.51 -33.93
CA LYS A 516 27.60 3.22 -35.06
C LYS A 516 28.58 4.17 -35.77
N ARG A 517 29.45 4.85 -35.03
CA ARG A 517 30.46 5.81 -35.51
C ARG A 517 31.80 5.60 -34.78
N PRO A 518 32.54 4.51 -35.05
CA PRO A 518 33.79 4.20 -34.36
C PRO A 518 34.88 5.30 -34.38
N PRO A 519 35.19 5.97 -35.51
CA PRO A 519 36.38 6.84 -35.58
C PRO A 519 36.25 8.14 -34.78
N GLU A 520 35.03 8.61 -34.56
CA GLU A 520 34.75 9.87 -33.85
C GLU A 520 34.65 9.67 -32.33
N THR A 521 34.20 8.48 -31.91
CA THR A 521 33.82 8.18 -30.52
C THR A 521 34.86 7.37 -29.76
N GLN A 522 35.89 6.82 -30.43
CA GLN A 522 36.90 5.96 -29.81
C GLN A 522 37.60 6.64 -28.61
N LYS A 523 37.92 7.93 -28.72
CA LYS A 523 38.52 8.72 -27.62
C LYS A 523 37.54 8.91 -26.46
N ALA A 524 36.30 9.31 -26.78
CA ALA A 524 35.22 9.50 -25.80
C ALA A 524 34.90 8.20 -25.04
N LEU A 525 34.82 7.06 -25.73
CA LEU A 525 34.62 5.74 -25.10
C LEU A 525 35.77 5.37 -24.16
N GLY A 526 37.02 5.63 -24.57
CA GLY A 526 38.20 5.42 -23.71
C GLY A 526 38.14 6.26 -22.43
N ALA A 527 37.78 7.54 -22.55
CA ALA A 527 37.60 8.43 -21.41
C ALA A 527 36.43 7.99 -20.49
N ALA A 528 35.28 7.66 -21.06
CA ALA A 528 34.10 7.22 -20.32
C ALA A 528 34.35 5.91 -19.54
N LEU A 529 35.04 4.93 -20.16
CA LEU A 529 35.40 3.69 -19.47
C LEU A 529 36.44 3.92 -18.37
N ALA A 530 37.41 4.83 -18.58
CA ALA A 530 38.38 5.18 -17.55
C ALA A 530 37.71 5.88 -16.35
N ALA A 531 36.82 6.84 -16.60
CA ALA A 531 36.04 7.53 -15.57
C ALA A 531 35.11 6.56 -14.82
N GLY A 532 34.38 5.71 -15.56
CA GLY A 532 33.50 4.69 -14.96
C GLY A 532 34.25 3.65 -14.13
N LEU A 533 35.47 3.26 -14.51
CA LEU A 533 36.32 2.36 -13.71
C LEU A 533 36.88 3.03 -12.44
N ALA A 534 37.05 4.35 -12.45
CA ALA A 534 37.47 5.13 -11.28
C ALA A 534 36.29 5.58 -10.38
N ASP A 535 35.05 5.24 -10.77
CA ASP A 535 33.83 5.73 -10.12
C ASP A 535 33.59 5.12 -8.73
N PHE A 536 33.08 5.94 -7.81
CA PHE A 536 32.72 5.52 -6.45
C PHE A 536 31.45 4.65 -6.39
N HIS A 537 30.55 4.76 -7.39
CA HIS A 537 29.28 4.03 -7.40
C HIS A 537 29.44 2.63 -8.00
N GLN A 538 29.21 1.60 -7.20
CA GLN A 538 29.53 0.21 -7.58
C GLN A 538 28.87 -0.24 -8.91
N ASP A 539 27.60 0.07 -9.16
CA ASP A 539 26.95 -0.32 -10.44
C ASP A 539 27.56 0.41 -11.66
N VAL A 540 28.14 1.60 -11.47
CA VAL A 540 28.83 2.33 -12.54
C VAL A 540 30.17 1.66 -12.84
N HIS A 541 30.92 1.35 -11.78
CA HIS A 541 32.18 0.60 -11.86
C HIS A 541 31.98 -0.78 -12.51
N ASP A 542 31.04 -1.58 -12.01
CA ASP A 542 30.78 -2.94 -12.48
C ASP A 542 30.30 -2.95 -13.95
N ARG A 543 29.51 -1.95 -14.37
CA ARG A 543 29.05 -1.81 -15.76
C ARG A 543 30.17 -1.35 -16.70
N ALA A 544 31.01 -0.40 -16.28
CA ALA A 544 32.19 0.01 -17.04
C ALA A 544 33.18 -1.15 -17.20
N LEU A 545 33.42 -1.91 -16.12
CA LEU A 545 34.27 -3.11 -16.12
C LEU A 545 33.71 -4.22 -17.00
N PHE A 546 32.38 -4.42 -16.99
CA PHE A 546 31.70 -5.35 -17.89
C PHE A 546 31.88 -4.95 -19.35
N TYR A 547 31.59 -3.69 -19.73
CA TYR A 547 31.78 -3.20 -21.10
C TYR A 547 33.24 -3.28 -21.56
N TYR A 548 34.21 -2.94 -20.69
CA TYR A 548 35.63 -3.06 -21.00
C TYR A 548 36.04 -4.51 -21.29
N ARG A 549 35.65 -5.46 -20.43
CA ARG A 549 35.93 -6.90 -20.62
C ARG A 549 35.23 -7.47 -21.86
N LEU A 550 34.02 -7.00 -22.15
CA LEU A 550 33.24 -7.42 -23.32
C LEU A 550 33.89 -6.97 -24.63
N LEU A 551 34.37 -5.72 -24.69
CA LEU A 551 35.18 -5.19 -25.80
C LEU A 551 36.51 -5.94 -25.96
N GLN A 552 37.19 -6.23 -24.85
CA GLN A 552 38.45 -6.99 -24.85
C GLN A 552 38.26 -8.42 -25.38
N TYR A 553 37.11 -9.05 -25.10
CA TYR A 553 36.78 -10.38 -25.59
C TYR A 553 36.47 -10.38 -27.09
N ASN A 554 35.45 -9.64 -27.54
CA ASN A 554 35.12 -9.52 -28.97
C ASN A 554 34.14 -8.36 -29.23
N VAL A 555 34.53 -7.42 -30.10
CA VAL A 555 33.73 -6.25 -30.50
C VAL A 555 32.38 -6.62 -31.14
N SER A 556 32.32 -7.65 -31.99
CA SER A 556 31.06 -8.07 -32.64
C SER A 556 30.07 -8.72 -31.67
N VAL A 557 30.59 -9.44 -30.66
CA VAL A 557 29.76 -9.95 -29.56
C VAL A 557 29.27 -8.79 -28.70
N ALA A 558 30.15 -7.83 -28.39
CA ALA A 558 29.80 -6.63 -27.64
C ALA A 558 28.67 -5.83 -28.31
N GLU A 559 28.73 -5.66 -29.64
CA GLU A 559 27.66 -5.03 -30.41
C GLU A 559 26.33 -5.79 -30.28
N SER A 560 26.33 -7.12 -30.47
CA SER A 560 25.12 -7.94 -30.37
C SER A 560 24.47 -7.94 -28.97
N VAL A 561 25.28 -7.75 -27.91
CA VAL A 561 24.82 -7.74 -26.51
C VAL A 561 24.31 -6.36 -26.08
N VAL A 562 24.98 -5.28 -26.50
CA VAL A 562 24.63 -3.90 -26.09
C VAL A 562 23.59 -3.26 -27.03
N ASN A 563 23.56 -3.68 -28.30
CA ASN A 563 22.66 -3.17 -29.33
C ASN A 563 21.85 -4.30 -30.02
N PRO A 564 21.09 -5.13 -29.28
CA PRO A 564 20.24 -6.15 -29.87
C PRO A 564 19.08 -5.53 -30.69
N PRO A 565 18.57 -6.22 -31.73
CA PRO A 565 17.41 -5.77 -32.48
C PRO A 565 16.19 -5.70 -31.56
N LYS A 566 15.65 -4.50 -31.37
CA LYS A 566 14.59 -4.25 -30.38
C LYS A 566 13.23 -4.73 -30.85
N GLN A 567 12.49 -5.30 -29.89
CA GLN A 567 11.04 -5.43 -29.98
C GLN A 567 10.40 -4.23 -29.27
N ALA A 568 9.26 -3.75 -29.78
CA ALA A 568 8.53 -2.64 -29.16
C ALA A 568 8.06 -3.01 -27.75
N VAL A 569 8.18 -2.08 -26.79
CA VAL A 569 7.73 -2.30 -25.42
C VAL A 569 6.21 -2.29 -25.38
N SER A 570 5.60 -3.45 -25.15
CA SER A 570 4.14 -3.63 -25.16
C SER A 570 3.47 -3.18 -23.86
N VAL A 571 4.11 -3.38 -22.71
CA VAL A 571 3.59 -3.08 -21.37
C VAL A 571 4.65 -2.36 -20.53
N PHE A 572 4.26 -1.24 -19.92
CA PHE A 572 5.06 -0.52 -18.93
C PHE A 572 4.63 -0.94 -17.51
N ALA A 573 5.60 -1.04 -16.59
CA ALA A 573 5.41 -1.64 -15.26
C ALA A 573 4.61 -0.79 -14.25
N ASP A 574 4.11 0.39 -14.64
CA ASP A 574 3.31 1.29 -13.79
C ASP A 574 1.90 0.75 -13.47
N THR A 575 1.54 -0.43 -13.99
CA THR A 575 0.36 -1.17 -13.54
C THR A 575 0.65 -1.80 -12.17
N GLN A 576 0.37 -1.03 -11.11
CA GLN A 576 0.24 -1.58 -9.74
C GLN A 576 -0.49 -2.92 -9.77
N SER A 577 0.04 -3.92 -9.07
CA SER A 577 -0.49 -5.29 -9.04
C SER A 577 -2.01 -5.29 -8.79
N SER A 578 -2.77 -6.02 -9.61
CA SER A 578 -4.24 -6.03 -9.55
C SER A 578 -4.74 -6.28 -8.13
N GLU A 579 -4.12 -7.24 -7.44
CA GLU A 579 -4.40 -7.63 -6.06
C GLU A 579 -4.46 -6.46 -5.08
N VAL A 580 -3.62 -5.42 -5.24
CA VAL A 580 -3.63 -4.23 -4.37
C VAL A 580 -4.84 -3.36 -4.68
N LYS A 581 -5.20 -3.21 -5.96
CA LYS A 581 -6.40 -2.45 -6.39
C LYS A 581 -7.69 -3.16 -6.00
N ASP A 582 -7.73 -4.48 -6.13
CA ASP A 582 -8.86 -5.33 -5.72
C ASP A 582 -9.08 -5.22 -4.21
N ARG A 583 -8.03 -5.30 -3.38
CA ARG A 583 -8.15 -5.07 -1.92
C ARG A 583 -8.63 -3.68 -1.53
N ILE A 584 -8.15 -2.63 -2.20
CA ILE A 584 -8.62 -1.25 -1.95
C ILE A 584 -10.11 -1.11 -2.31
N PHE A 585 -10.60 -1.89 -3.29
CA PHE A 585 -12.01 -1.96 -3.66
C PHE A 585 -12.85 -2.74 -2.64
N ASP A 586 -12.36 -3.85 -2.09
CA ASP A 586 -13.03 -4.56 -0.99
C ASP A 586 -13.15 -3.66 0.26
N GLU A 587 -12.13 -2.82 0.50
CA GLU A 587 -12.09 -1.82 1.57
C GLU A 587 -12.82 -0.49 1.21
N PHE A 588 -13.80 -0.50 0.29
CA PHE A 588 -14.56 0.70 -0.10
C PHE A 588 -15.21 1.43 1.09
N ASN A 589 -15.33 2.77 0.99
CA ASN A 589 -15.80 3.66 2.06
C ASN A 589 -14.92 3.57 3.32
N SER A 590 -13.60 3.70 3.15
CA SER A 590 -12.61 3.69 4.24
C SER A 590 -11.39 4.59 3.92
N LEU A 591 -10.49 4.75 4.88
CA LEU A 591 -9.24 5.49 4.69
C LEU A 591 -8.32 4.85 3.63
N SER A 592 -8.44 3.54 3.38
CA SER A 592 -7.62 2.83 2.38
C SER A 592 -7.79 3.39 0.97
N VAL A 593 -9.01 3.78 0.62
CA VAL A 593 -9.33 4.43 -0.67
C VAL A 593 -8.71 5.82 -0.76
N VAL A 594 -8.76 6.59 0.33
CA VAL A 594 -8.22 7.97 0.39
C VAL A 594 -6.69 7.97 0.36
N TYR A 595 -6.04 7.00 1.02
CA TYR A 595 -4.59 6.83 1.00
C TYR A 595 -4.08 6.06 -0.23
N GLN A 596 -4.97 5.51 -1.06
CA GLN A 596 -4.65 4.62 -2.19
C GLN A 596 -3.73 3.45 -1.78
N LYS A 597 -3.94 2.92 -0.58
CA LYS A 597 -3.14 1.85 0.05
C LYS A 597 -4.08 0.93 0.84
N PRO A 598 -3.88 -0.39 0.82
CA PRO A 598 -4.65 -1.29 1.68
C PRO A 598 -4.41 -1.01 3.18
N SER A 599 -5.39 -1.33 4.02
CA SER A 599 -5.37 -1.07 5.47
C SER A 599 -4.10 -1.55 6.16
N TYR A 600 -3.65 -2.77 5.85
CA TYR A 600 -2.47 -3.40 6.46
C TYR A 600 -1.16 -2.61 6.31
N MET A 601 -1.07 -1.66 5.37
CA MET A 601 0.12 -0.80 5.21
C MET A 601 0.19 0.34 6.23
N PHE A 602 -0.91 0.66 6.92
CA PHE A 602 -0.98 1.77 7.87
C PHE A 602 -1.72 1.42 9.17
N THR A 603 -2.16 0.17 9.36
CA THR A 603 -2.71 -0.35 10.62
C THR A 603 -1.76 -1.35 11.30
N ASP A 604 -1.62 -1.17 12.62
CA ASP A 604 -0.93 -2.13 13.50
C ASP A 604 -1.59 -3.50 13.44
N LYS A 605 -0.80 -4.57 13.67
CA LYS A 605 -1.29 -5.96 13.56
C LYS A 605 -2.56 -6.23 14.38
N GLU A 606 -2.67 -5.62 15.56
CA GLU A 606 -3.80 -5.74 16.50
C GLU A 606 -5.11 -5.11 15.98
N HIS A 607 -5.04 -4.16 15.05
CA HIS A 607 -6.19 -3.43 14.51
C HIS A 607 -6.51 -3.82 13.05
N ARG A 608 -5.87 -4.87 12.53
CA ARG A 608 -6.27 -5.51 11.27
C ARG A 608 -7.53 -6.32 11.54
N GLY A 609 -8.57 -6.09 10.75
CA GLY A 609 -9.80 -6.89 10.84
C GLY A 609 -9.56 -8.37 10.49
N THR A 610 -10.61 -9.19 10.52
CA THR A 610 -10.59 -10.66 10.29
C THR A 610 -10.13 -11.13 8.90
N PHE A 611 -9.47 -10.28 8.11
CA PHE A 611 -8.71 -10.69 6.93
C PHE A 611 -7.27 -11.03 7.36
N GLU A 612 -7.14 -12.20 7.98
CA GLU A 612 -5.84 -12.83 8.22
C GLU A 612 -5.09 -12.99 6.90
N PHE A 613 -3.94 -12.32 6.80
CA PHE A 613 -2.93 -12.65 5.81
C PHE A 613 -2.02 -13.70 6.45
N SER A 614 -1.87 -14.87 5.82
CA SER A 614 -0.81 -15.81 6.23
C SER A 614 0.53 -15.09 6.08
N ASP A 615 1.24 -14.88 7.19
CA ASP A 615 2.51 -14.14 7.25
C ASP A 615 3.66 -14.82 6.45
N GLU A 616 3.40 -15.97 5.81
CA GLU A 616 4.38 -16.77 5.05
C GLU A 616 4.94 -16.09 3.78
N LEU A 617 4.29 -15.06 3.21
CA LEU A 617 4.79 -14.39 2.00
C LEU A 617 5.67 -13.14 2.26
N GLY A 618 5.98 -12.82 3.52
CA GLY A 618 6.80 -11.65 3.89
C GLY A 618 8.31 -11.89 3.96
N ASN A 619 8.75 -13.12 4.21
CA ASN A 619 10.15 -13.43 4.58
C ASN A 619 11.01 -14.00 3.44
N LEU A 620 11.09 -13.28 2.31
CA LEU A 620 11.99 -13.60 1.20
C LEU A 620 12.98 -12.47 0.84
N SER A 621 13.58 -11.84 1.85
CA SER A 621 15.01 -11.43 1.79
C SER A 621 15.53 -10.91 3.13
N ILE A 622 16.49 -11.66 3.70
CA ILE A 622 17.68 -11.25 4.48
C ILE A 622 18.03 -12.41 5.43
N ASN A 623 19.26 -12.90 5.33
CA ASN A 623 19.77 -13.95 6.20
C ASN A 623 19.87 -13.44 7.65
N ALA A 624 19.26 -14.16 8.59
CA ALA A 624 19.58 -14.07 10.01
C ALA A 624 19.80 -15.48 10.55
N GLU A 625 21.01 -15.74 11.07
CA GLU A 625 21.38 -17.03 11.64
C GLU A 625 20.71 -17.25 13.01
N SER A 626 20.47 -18.53 13.35
CA SER A 626 19.92 -18.95 14.64
C SER A 626 20.92 -18.75 15.78
N GLY A 627 20.50 -18.09 16.87
CA GLY A 627 21.32 -17.90 18.07
C GLY A 627 20.49 -17.61 19.33
N ASP A 628 20.24 -18.65 20.12
CA ASP A 628 19.42 -18.62 21.33
C ASP A 628 20.15 -17.98 22.54
N SER A 629 19.54 -16.98 23.19
CA SER A 629 19.80 -16.56 24.59
C SER A 629 18.83 -15.46 25.05
N VAL A 630 17.81 -15.84 25.80
CA VAL A 630 16.87 -14.91 26.45
C VAL A 630 17.47 -14.34 27.74
N VAL A 631 17.58 -13.01 27.83
CA VAL A 631 17.75 -12.26 29.10
C VAL A 631 16.83 -11.02 29.05
N PRO A 632 15.98 -10.76 30.08
CA PRO A 632 14.97 -9.70 30.02
C PRO A 632 15.59 -8.31 30.22
N ALA A 633 15.34 -7.40 29.28
CA ALA A 633 15.81 -6.02 29.36
C ALA A 633 14.98 -5.18 30.35
N GLN A 634 15.67 -4.46 31.24
CA GLN A 634 15.05 -3.47 32.13
C GLN A 634 14.62 -2.23 31.36
N ARG A 635 13.50 -1.61 31.79
CA ARG A 635 13.09 -0.27 31.35
C ARG A 635 14.18 0.76 31.69
N VAL A 636 14.57 1.55 30.70
CA VAL A 636 15.27 2.83 30.88
C VAL A 636 14.54 3.88 30.03
N GLU A 637 14.49 5.11 30.54
CA GLU A 637 13.55 6.14 30.12
C GLU A 637 13.87 6.81 28.78
N GLU A 638 12.84 7.41 28.19
CA GLU A 638 12.83 8.12 26.91
C GLU A 638 13.75 9.35 26.92
N ASN A 639 14.31 9.70 25.76
CA ASN A 639 14.88 11.03 25.53
C ASN A 639 14.75 11.43 24.06
N ASP A 640 13.51 11.68 23.63
CA ASP A 640 13.18 12.17 22.29
C ASP A 640 13.71 13.59 22.06
N LYS A 641 14.75 13.74 21.23
CA LYS A 641 15.01 14.94 20.44
C LYS A 641 15.63 14.61 19.08
N ASP A 642 15.29 15.48 18.13
CA ASP A 642 15.89 15.68 16.81
C ASP A 642 15.69 14.57 15.76
N LEU A 643 14.60 14.71 14.99
CA LEU A 643 14.62 14.64 13.50
C LEU A 643 13.28 15.14 12.88
N LEU A 644 12.98 16.43 13.05
CA LEU A 644 11.97 17.14 12.24
C LEU A 644 12.67 18.18 11.36
N LEU A 645 12.87 17.84 10.09
CA LEU A 645 13.36 18.78 9.07
C LEU A 645 12.21 19.63 8.53
N SER A 646 11.87 20.69 9.25
CA SER A 646 11.15 21.83 8.67
C SER A 646 12.14 22.84 8.09
N THR A 647 11.83 23.33 6.90
CA THR A 647 12.53 24.40 6.18
C THR A 647 12.59 25.74 6.95
N THR A 648 13.36 26.67 6.40
CA THR A 648 13.50 28.12 6.72
C THR A 648 14.41 28.52 7.88
N GLU A 649 15.54 29.12 7.48
CA GLU A 649 16.04 30.43 7.95
C GLU A 649 16.29 30.62 9.45
N LYS A 650 17.58 30.64 9.82
CA LYS A 650 18.08 31.29 11.04
C LYS A 650 19.14 32.33 10.70
N ASP A 651 18.78 33.59 10.86
CA ASP A 651 19.73 34.64 11.24
C ASP A 651 20.16 34.41 12.70
N ASP A 652 21.47 34.38 12.96
CA ASP A 652 21.99 34.30 14.33
C ASP A 652 22.14 35.67 14.98
N VAL A 653 21.69 35.76 16.23
CA VAL A 653 21.82 36.94 17.09
C VAL A 653 23.28 37.09 17.55
N ARG A 654 23.85 38.29 17.37
CA ARG A 654 25.14 38.66 17.97
C ARG A 654 24.97 39.23 19.38
N ASP A 655 25.81 38.76 20.30
CA ASP A 655 26.12 39.50 21.53
C ASP A 655 26.96 40.78 21.23
N PRO A 656 26.90 41.81 22.09
CA PRO A 656 27.46 43.14 21.79
C PRO A 656 28.91 43.32 22.28
N GLY A 657 29.78 43.98 21.48
CA GLY A 657 31.17 44.22 21.93
C GLY A 657 32.13 45.01 21.03
N SER A 658 31.86 46.29 20.75
CA SER A 658 32.86 47.35 20.49
C SER A 658 33.77 47.33 19.23
N ASN A 659 33.54 48.34 18.36
CA ASN A 659 34.51 49.17 17.60
C ASN A 659 35.74 48.55 16.90
N GLY A 660 35.78 48.66 15.57
CA GLY A 660 37.03 48.59 14.78
C GLY A 660 36.81 48.69 13.26
N SER A 661 37.22 49.80 12.65
CA SER A 661 37.03 50.09 11.21
C SER A 661 37.88 49.23 10.26
N ALA A 662 37.40 49.07 9.02
CA ALA A 662 38.13 49.17 7.73
C ALA A 662 37.90 48.02 6.73
N TYR A 663 37.77 48.41 5.46
CA TYR A 663 37.69 47.58 4.26
C TYR A 663 38.98 46.77 4.01
N ASN A 664 38.87 45.52 3.55
CA ASN A 664 39.25 45.10 2.17
C ASN A 664 39.10 43.58 1.97
N ALA A 665 38.86 43.19 0.71
CA ALA A 665 38.98 41.82 0.19
C ALA A 665 40.30 41.71 -0.65
N PRO A 666 40.56 40.61 -1.38
CA PRO A 666 40.50 39.17 -1.06
C PRO A 666 41.93 38.54 -1.14
N SER A 667 42.09 37.20 -1.08
CA SER A 667 42.97 36.35 -1.95
C SER A 667 43.55 35.06 -1.32
N TYR A 668 43.18 33.92 -1.92
CA TYR A 668 44.04 32.86 -2.49
C TYR A 668 45.10 32.03 -1.68
N ASN A 669 45.02 30.71 -1.91
CA ASN A 669 46.07 29.68 -2.04
C ASN A 669 46.85 29.11 -0.84
N GLY A 670 47.12 27.78 -0.88
CA GLY A 670 48.38 27.24 -0.31
C GLY A 670 48.46 25.78 0.18
N SER A 671 48.18 24.78 -0.66
CA SER A 671 48.91 23.50 -0.80
C SER A 671 49.35 22.63 0.42
N ALA A 672 49.07 21.31 0.33
CA ALA A 672 49.82 20.24 1.00
C ALA A 672 51.26 20.09 0.40
N PRO A 673 52.18 19.22 0.91
CA PRO A 673 52.10 17.78 0.59
C PRO A 673 52.80 16.75 1.54
N SER A 674 52.53 15.46 1.29
CA SER A 674 53.46 14.28 1.36
C SER A 674 54.09 13.83 2.70
N ALA A 675 54.64 12.60 2.85
CA ALA A 675 54.35 11.24 2.32
C ALA A 675 55.33 10.22 2.95
N THR A 676 55.00 8.91 2.94
CA THR A 676 55.87 7.72 3.24
C THR A 676 56.39 7.61 4.70
N SER A 677 56.60 6.43 5.32
CA SER A 677 57.04 5.12 4.81
C SER A 677 56.71 3.93 5.76
N GLN A 678 56.78 2.71 5.22
CA GLN A 678 56.72 1.36 5.85
C GLN A 678 58.01 1.02 6.67
N PRO A 679 58.33 -0.19 7.24
CA PRO A 679 57.89 -1.55 6.82
C PRO A 679 57.94 -2.78 7.80
N LEU A 680 57.73 -4.00 7.23
CA LEU A 680 58.10 -5.38 7.68
C LEU A 680 57.40 -6.00 8.93
N ALA A 681 57.31 -7.34 9.14
CA ALA A 681 57.23 -8.54 8.26
C ALA A 681 56.99 -9.85 9.08
N ASP A 682 56.64 -10.94 8.36
CA ASP A 682 56.93 -12.37 8.60
C ASP A 682 56.22 -13.28 9.64
N LEU A 683 55.65 -14.38 9.08
CA LEU A 683 55.56 -15.80 9.50
C LEU A 683 54.10 -16.34 9.43
N ALA A 684 53.66 -17.03 8.36
CA ALA A 684 53.97 -18.41 7.93
C ALA A 684 53.36 -19.53 8.83
N PHE A 685 52.78 -20.65 8.38
CA PHE A 685 52.15 -21.10 7.12
C PHE A 685 51.66 -22.56 7.38
N SER A 686 50.36 -22.86 7.22
CA SER A 686 49.76 -24.10 6.66
C SER A 686 49.92 -25.52 7.30
N SER A 687 48.98 -26.39 6.86
CA SER A 687 49.12 -27.84 6.55
C SER A 687 48.81 -28.89 7.65
N THR A 688 48.33 -30.12 7.38
CA THR A 688 47.63 -30.76 6.22
C THR A 688 47.08 -32.15 6.62
N SER A 689 46.16 -32.69 5.80
CA SER A 689 46.03 -34.12 5.39
C SER A 689 45.81 -35.26 6.40
N ALA A 690 44.79 -36.07 6.12
CA ALA A 690 44.76 -37.50 6.43
C ALA A 690 45.61 -38.30 5.43
N THR A 691 46.18 -39.45 5.83
CA THR A 691 46.79 -40.46 4.95
C THR A 691 46.69 -41.87 5.55
N GLY A 692 46.77 -42.91 4.71
CA GLY A 692 47.16 -44.26 5.17
C GLY A 692 46.40 -45.43 4.57
N GLN A 693 46.86 -45.97 3.44
CA GLN A 693 46.64 -47.38 3.08
C GLN A 693 47.84 -48.23 3.54
N ALA A 694 47.50 -49.43 4.05
CA ALA A 694 48.12 -50.76 3.84
C ALA A 694 49.46 -50.86 3.06
N PRO A 695 50.35 -51.84 3.34
CA PRO A 695 50.00 -53.25 3.04
C PRO A 695 50.65 -54.38 3.88
N ALA A 696 50.29 -55.61 3.46
CA ALA A 696 50.95 -56.91 3.66
C ALA A 696 50.40 -57.87 4.74
N SER A 697 50.58 -59.16 4.46
CA SER A 697 49.81 -60.32 4.92
C SER A 697 50.69 -61.43 5.51
N ILE A 698 50.15 -62.34 6.36
CA ILE A 698 50.25 -63.83 6.27
C ILE A 698 49.77 -64.57 7.56
N MET A 699 48.96 -65.63 7.34
CA MET A 699 48.65 -66.84 8.16
C MET A 699 47.98 -66.82 9.56
N ALA A 700 46.67 -67.09 9.54
CA ALA A 700 45.93 -68.24 10.15
C ALA A 700 46.34 -68.88 11.50
N ILE A 701 45.36 -69.01 12.42
CA ILE A 701 44.75 -70.28 12.94
C ILE A 701 43.67 -69.95 14.00
N ASP A 702 42.52 -70.66 13.94
CA ASP A 702 41.46 -70.93 14.96
C ASP A 702 40.81 -69.78 15.80
N ASP A 703 39.51 -69.83 16.17
CA ASP A 703 38.34 -70.62 15.71
C ASP A 703 37.03 -69.98 16.29
N LEU A 704 35.88 -70.47 15.82
CA LEU A 704 34.64 -70.72 16.59
C LEU A 704 33.49 -69.68 16.57
N PHE A 705 32.64 -69.81 15.52
CA PHE A 705 31.26 -69.32 15.32
C PHE A 705 31.00 -67.80 15.31
N GLY A 706 30.39 -67.19 14.28
CA GLY A 706 29.99 -67.70 12.96
C GLY A 706 28.76 -67.01 12.36
N LEU A 707 28.93 -66.42 11.17
CA LEU A 707 27.98 -66.40 10.03
C LEU A 707 26.64 -65.60 10.19
N ASP A 708 26.08 -64.89 9.18
CA ASP A 708 26.55 -64.62 7.81
C ASP A 708 25.77 -63.52 7.06
N PHE A 709 26.43 -62.96 6.02
CA PHE A 709 25.97 -62.57 4.65
C PHE A 709 24.53 -62.08 4.35
N SER A 710 24.23 -61.27 3.31
CA SER A 710 24.96 -60.60 2.20
C SER A 710 24.01 -59.52 1.60
N VAL A 711 24.20 -58.78 0.49
CA VAL A 711 25.06 -58.80 -0.73
C VAL A 711 25.41 -57.33 -1.10
N GLY A 712 26.43 -57.09 -1.94
CA GLY A 712 26.68 -55.77 -2.54
C GLY A 712 26.98 -55.81 -4.05
N THR A 713 26.64 -54.72 -4.75
CA THR A 713 27.04 -54.36 -6.12
C THR A 713 27.05 -52.82 -6.21
N ALA A 714 28.20 -52.14 -6.38
CA ALA A 714 28.94 -51.96 -7.64
C ALA A 714 28.16 -51.13 -8.69
N THR A 715 28.57 -49.87 -8.90
CA THR A 715 27.97 -48.93 -9.86
C THR A 715 28.71 -48.92 -11.22
N THR A 716 27.94 -49.10 -12.30
CA THR A 716 28.37 -48.93 -13.69
C THR A 716 28.12 -47.49 -14.18
N PRO A 717 28.81 -47.02 -15.24
CA PRO A 717 28.62 -45.66 -15.78
C PRO A 717 27.25 -45.48 -16.46
N PRO A 718 26.74 -44.23 -16.58
CA PRO A 718 25.43 -43.97 -17.18
C PRO A 718 25.41 -44.18 -18.72
N PRO A 719 24.29 -44.64 -19.30
CA PRO A 719 24.12 -44.88 -20.74
C PRO A 719 23.82 -43.59 -21.53
N PRO A 720 23.91 -43.63 -22.88
CA PRO A 720 23.61 -42.47 -23.74
C PRO A 720 22.12 -42.06 -23.72
N PRO A 721 21.80 -40.78 -24.02
CA PRO A 721 20.43 -40.26 -23.96
C PRO A 721 19.53 -40.80 -25.07
N LEU A 722 18.27 -41.10 -24.72
CA LEU A 722 17.23 -41.62 -25.62
C LEU A 722 16.75 -40.56 -26.62
N THR A 723 16.85 -40.85 -27.92
CA THR A 723 16.34 -40.00 -29.01
C THR A 723 15.01 -40.52 -29.58
N LEU A 724 14.08 -39.60 -29.86
CA LEU A 724 12.73 -39.87 -30.37
C LEU A 724 12.59 -39.43 -31.84
N ASN A 725 11.72 -40.10 -32.59
CA ASN A 725 11.42 -39.76 -33.98
C ASN A 725 10.36 -38.64 -34.06
N PRO A 726 10.67 -37.44 -34.59
CA PRO A 726 9.73 -36.32 -34.67
C PRO A 726 8.56 -36.53 -35.64
N LYS A 727 8.65 -37.51 -36.55
CA LYS A 727 7.62 -37.82 -37.56
C LYS A 727 6.94 -39.18 -37.32
N ALA A 728 6.82 -39.60 -36.06
CA ALA A 728 6.09 -40.82 -35.71
C ALA A 728 4.61 -40.72 -36.14
N VAL A 729 4.12 -41.71 -36.89
CA VAL A 729 2.72 -41.83 -37.31
C VAL A 729 2.19 -43.19 -36.88
N LEU A 730 1.05 -43.20 -36.18
CA LEU A 730 0.37 -44.40 -35.70
C LEU A 730 -1.13 -44.23 -35.92
N ASP A 731 -1.80 -45.25 -36.46
CA ASP A 731 -3.24 -45.19 -36.67
C ASP A 731 -4.02 -45.48 -35.36
N PRO A 732 -5.23 -44.91 -35.18
CA PRO A 732 -6.01 -45.11 -33.96
C PRO A 732 -6.41 -46.56 -33.68
N GLY A 733 -6.56 -47.40 -34.71
CA GLY A 733 -6.92 -48.81 -34.56
C GLY A 733 -5.78 -49.62 -33.94
N THR A 734 -4.57 -49.47 -34.48
CA THR A 734 -3.35 -50.10 -33.95
C THR A 734 -3.02 -49.59 -32.55
N PHE A 735 -3.22 -48.30 -32.24
CA PHE A 735 -3.11 -47.78 -30.87
C PHE A 735 -4.04 -48.55 -29.91
N GLN A 736 -5.33 -48.68 -30.25
CA GLN A 736 -6.30 -49.35 -29.38
C GLN A 736 -6.02 -50.85 -29.22
N GLN A 737 -5.53 -51.52 -30.26
CA GLN A 737 -5.14 -52.93 -30.21
C GLN A 737 -3.90 -53.12 -29.31
N LYS A 738 -2.81 -52.37 -29.53
CA LYS A 738 -1.60 -52.44 -28.70
C LYS A 738 -1.87 -52.08 -27.23
N TRP A 739 -2.69 -51.05 -26.97
CA TRP A 739 -3.04 -50.63 -25.61
C TRP A 739 -3.74 -51.73 -24.79
N ARG A 740 -4.50 -52.62 -25.44
CA ARG A 740 -5.14 -53.78 -24.78
C ARG A 740 -4.19 -54.97 -24.59
N GLN A 741 -3.19 -55.14 -25.45
CA GLN A 741 -2.29 -56.30 -25.46
C GLN A 741 -1.05 -56.12 -24.57
N LEU A 742 -0.51 -54.90 -24.49
CA LEU A 742 0.70 -54.63 -23.70
C LEU A 742 0.39 -54.47 -22.19
N PRO A 743 1.25 -54.98 -21.28
CA PRO A 743 1.16 -54.70 -19.84
C PRO A 743 1.52 -53.24 -19.52
N ILE A 744 1.24 -52.79 -18.30
CA ILE A 744 1.67 -51.47 -17.80
C ILE A 744 3.14 -51.56 -17.38
N SER A 745 3.97 -50.67 -17.92
CA SER A 745 5.42 -50.64 -17.66
C SER A 745 5.76 -49.69 -16.50
N LEU A 746 5.06 -48.56 -16.38
CA LEU A 746 5.26 -47.55 -15.33
C LEU A 746 3.93 -46.82 -15.05
N SER A 747 3.71 -46.43 -13.79
CA SER A 747 2.54 -45.67 -13.33
C SER A 747 2.91 -44.77 -12.15
N GLU A 748 2.92 -43.46 -12.34
CA GLU A 748 3.34 -42.48 -11.32
C GLU A 748 2.39 -41.27 -11.26
N GLU A 749 2.41 -40.56 -10.13
CA GLU A 749 1.74 -39.26 -9.95
C GLU A 749 2.76 -38.12 -10.01
N TYR A 750 2.44 -37.03 -10.71
CA TYR A 750 3.31 -35.86 -10.86
C TYR A 750 2.54 -34.55 -10.66
N SER A 751 3.07 -33.65 -9.84
CA SER A 751 2.53 -32.30 -9.62
C SER A 751 2.95 -31.36 -10.73
N LEU A 752 1.98 -30.74 -11.42
CA LEU A 752 2.29 -29.71 -12.41
C LEU A 752 2.64 -28.38 -11.74
N SER A 753 3.41 -27.56 -12.46
CA SER A 753 3.66 -26.17 -12.06
C SER A 753 2.35 -25.36 -12.08
N PRO A 754 2.18 -24.36 -11.19
CA PRO A 754 1.03 -23.43 -11.23
C PRO A 754 0.88 -22.74 -12.60
N LEU A 755 2.00 -22.42 -13.26
CA LEU A 755 2.06 -21.88 -14.63
C LEU A 755 1.54 -22.87 -15.69
N GLY A 756 1.87 -24.16 -15.58
CA GLY A 756 1.33 -25.21 -16.45
C GLY A 756 -0.18 -25.38 -16.27
N ILE A 757 -0.68 -25.24 -15.05
CA ILE A 757 -2.11 -25.33 -14.73
C ILE A 757 -2.87 -24.10 -15.26
N ALA A 758 -2.33 -22.90 -15.06
CA ALA A 758 -2.88 -21.67 -15.63
C ALA A 758 -2.87 -21.68 -17.18
N SER A 759 -1.89 -22.35 -17.79
CA SER A 759 -1.81 -22.57 -19.25
C SER A 759 -2.78 -23.64 -19.77
N LEU A 760 -3.39 -24.46 -18.88
CA LEU A 760 -4.29 -25.55 -19.23
C LEU A 760 -5.78 -25.13 -19.22
N THR A 761 -6.08 -23.93 -19.74
CA THR A 761 -7.47 -23.48 -19.96
C THR A 761 -8.15 -24.20 -21.11
N THR A 762 -7.38 -24.60 -22.13
CA THR A 762 -7.84 -25.44 -23.25
C THR A 762 -6.88 -26.60 -23.49
N PRO A 763 -7.36 -27.78 -23.91
CA PRO A 763 -6.49 -28.95 -24.10
C PRO A 763 -5.42 -28.72 -25.20
N HIS A 764 -5.69 -27.83 -26.16
CA HIS A 764 -4.84 -27.58 -27.32
C HIS A 764 -3.46 -26.99 -26.99
N ALA A 765 -3.31 -26.31 -25.83
CA ALA A 765 -2.02 -25.77 -25.39
C ALA A 765 -1.02 -26.90 -25.09
N LEU A 766 -1.45 -27.90 -24.31
CA LEU A 766 -0.62 -29.06 -23.99
C LEU A 766 -0.30 -29.91 -25.22
N LEU A 767 -1.24 -30.02 -26.18
CA LEU A 767 -0.99 -30.80 -27.40
C LEU A 767 0.17 -30.23 -28.23
N ARG A 768 0.23 -28.90 -28.44
CA ARG A 768 1.33 -28.26 -29.18
C ARG A 768 2.67 -28.39 -28.44
N HIS A 769 2.64 -28.28 -27.11
CA HIS A 769 3.84 -28.39 -26.28
C HIS A 769 4.45 -29.80 -26.28
N MET A 770 3.62 -30.84 -26.16
CA MET A 770 4.11 -32.22 -26.24
C MET A 770 4.58 -32.55 -27.66
N GLN A 771 3.94 -31.98 -28.69
CA GLN A 771 4.34 -32.17 -30.09
C GLN A 771 5.73 -31.59 -30.40
N SER A 772 6.13 -30.46 -29.80
CA SER A 772 7.50 -29.93 -29.97
C SER A 772 8.57 -30.84 -29.35
N HIS A 773 8.20 -31.64 -28.35
CA HIS A 773 9.03 -32.66 -27.72
C HIS A 773 8.97 -34.03 -28.43
N SER A 774 8.48 -34.08 -29.68
CA SER A 774 8.30 -35.31 -30.48
C SER A 774 7.32 -36.33 -29.89
N ILE A 775 6.37 -35.87 -29.07
CA ILE A 775 5.33 -36.71 -28.45
C ILE A 775 3.98 -36.32 -29.07
N GLN A 776 3.41 -37.21 -29.89
CA GLN A 776 2.19 -36.95 -30.64
C GLN A 776 0.94 -37.36 -29.83
N CYS A 777 -0.17 -36.65 -30.00
CA CYS A 777 -1.44 -36.97 -29.36
C CYS A 777 -2.37 -37.74 -30.32
N ILE A 778 -2.98 -38.83 -29.85
CA ILE A 778 -3.97 -39.60 -30.62
C ILE A 778 -5.41 -39.22 -30.25
N ALA A 779 -5.66 -38.83 -28.99
CA ALA A 779 -6.97 -38.40 -28.50
C ALA A 779 -6.86 -37.56 -27.23
N SER A 780 -7.72 -36.55 -27.10
CA SER A 780 -7.84 -35.69 -25.90
C SER A 780 -9.31 -35.43 -25.57
N GLY A 781 -9.65 -35.33 -24.28
CA GLY A 781 -10.99 -35.01 -23.82
C GLY A 781 -11.03 -34.52 -22.37
N GLY A 782 -12.21 -34.13 -21.90
CA GLY A 782 -12.41 -33.54 -20.57
C GLY A 782 -12.51 -32.01 -20.58
N GLN A 783 -12.86 -31.46 -19.43
CA GLN A 783 -13.05 -30.03 -19.15
C GLN A 783 -12.58 -29.75 -17.72
N ALA A 784 -12.19 -28.52 -17.41
CA ALA A 784 -11.78 -28.15 -16.05
C ALA A 784 -12.85 -28.56 -15.01
N PRO A 785 -12.49 -29.22 -13.91
CA PRO A 785 -11.12 -29.41 -13.42
C PRO A 785 -10.38 -30.65 -13.94
N ASN A 786 -10.96 -31.53 -14.77
CA ASN A 786 -10.35 -32.82 -15.16
C ASN A 786 -10.13 -32.96 -16.68
N PHE A 787 -8.87 -33.00 -17.11
CA PHE A 787 -8.47 -33.28 -18.49
C PHE A 787 -7.85 -34.67 -18.65
N LYS A 788 -8.04 -35.30 -19.81
CA LYS A 788 -7.51 -36.62 -20.16
C LYS A 788 -6.91 -36.65 -21.56
N PHE A 789 -5.70 -37.19 -21.67
CA PHE A 789 -4.90 -37.23 -22.90
C PHE A 789 -4.34 -38.62 -23.16
N PHE A 790 -4.25 -38.99 -24.44
CA PHE A 790 -3.56 -40.18 -24.92
C PHE A 790 -2.46 -39.76 -25.89
N PHE A 791 -1.21 -40.05 -25.52
CA PHE A 791 -0.02 -39.72 -26.32
C PHE A 791 0.71 -40.98 -26.81
N PHE A 792 1.50 -40.83 -27.87
CA PHE A 792 2.44 -41.85 -28.33
C PHE A 792 3.76 -41.23 -28.82
N ALA A 793 4.82 -42.02 -28.75
CA ALA A 793 6.15 -41.67 -29.29
C ALA A 793 6.85 -42.93 -29.81
N GLN A 794 7.84 -42.76 -30.69
CA GLN A 794 8.64 -43.84 -31.27
C GLN A 794 10.13 -43.55 -31.07
N LYS A 795 10.91 -44.59 -30.71
CA LYS A 795 12.38 -44.50 -30.60
C LYS A 795 12.99 -44.23 -31.99
N ALA A 796 14.09 -43.49 -32.07
CA ALA A 796 14.67 -43.12 -33.37
C ALA A 796 15.40 -44.27 -34.08
N GLU A 797 16.01 -45.18 -33.32
CA GLU A 797 16.88 -46.25 -33.85
C GLU A 797 16.17 -47.61 -34.00
N GLU A 798 15.02 -47.80 -33.35
CA GLU A 798 14.24 -49.04 -33.36
C GLU A 798 12.75 -48.74 -33.45
N ALA A 799 11.97 -49.64 -34.05
CA ALA A 799 10.54 -49.44 -34.29
C ALA A 799 9.65 -49.53 -33.01
N SER A 800 10.24 -49.60 -31.82
CA SER A 800 9.54 -49.70 -30.53
C SER A 800 8.71 -48.46 -30.22
N ILE A 801 7.45 -48.66 -29.82
CA ILE A 801 6.47 -47.61 -29.57
C ILE A 801 6.19 -47.48 -28.07
N TYR A 802 6.13 -46.24 -27.58
CA TYR A 802 5.66 -45.88 -26.25
C TYR A 802 4.25 -45.31 -26.35
N LEU A 803 3.34 -45.77 -25.49
CA LEU A 803 1.96 -45.32 -25.39
C LEU A 803 1.72 -44.76 -23.98
N VAL A 804 1.03 -43.62 -23.86
CA VAL A 804 0.83 -42.92 -22.58
C VAL A 804 -0.64 -42.53 -22.38
N GLU A 805 -1.18 -42.82 -21.19
CA GLU A 805 -2.42 -42.22 -20.66
C GLU A 805 -2.01 -41.18 -19.61
N CYS A 806 -2.47 -39.93 -19.76
CA CYS A 806 -2.23 -38.84 -18.82
C CYS A 806 -3.57 -38.20 -18.41
N ILE A 807 -3.82 -38.11 -17.11
CA ILE A 807 -5.01 -37.47 -16.53
C ILE A 807 -4.53 -36.32 -15.65
N ILE A 808 -5.05 -35.11 -15.85
CA ILE A 808 -4.63 -33.89 -15.11
C ILE A 808 -5.84 -33.31 -14.39
N ASN A 809 -5.71 -33.06 -13.09
CA ASN A 809 -6.69 -32.37 -12.26
C ASN A 809 -6.19 -30.95 -11.90
N THR A 810 -6.80 -29.92 -12.46
CA THR A 810 -6.35 -28.52 -12.29
C THR A 810 -6.65 -27.96 -10.90
N SER A 811 -7.67 -28.47 -10.20
CA SER A 811 -8.01 -28.00 -8.84
C SER A 811 -7.05 -28.52 -7.75
N SER A 812 -6.34 -29.61 -7.99
CA SER A 812 -5.38 -30.22 -7.04
C SER A 812 -3.93 -30.17 -7.50
N ALA A 813 -3.66 -29.54 -8.65
CA ALA A 813 -2.34 -29.47 -9.28
C ALA A 813 -1.67 -30.82 -9.64
N LYS A 814 -2.40 -31.94 -9.61
CA LYS A 814 -1.85 -33.29 -9.80
C LYS A 814 -2.18 -33.89 -11.16
N SER A 815 -1.27 -34.73 -11.65
CA SER A 815 -1.46 -35.59 -12.81
C SER A 815 -1.13 -37.05 -12.51
N GLN A 816 -1.88 -37.96 -13.12
CA GLN A 816 -1.67 -39.41 -13.06
C GLN A 816 -1.28 -39.91 -14.44
N ILE A 817 -0.13 -40.56 -14.56
CA ILE A 817 0.47 -40.94 -15.84
C ILE A 817 0.78 -42.44 -15.86
N LYS A 818 0.38 -43.12 -16.94
CA LYS A 818 0.61 -44.55 -17.16
C LYS A 818 1.25 -44.79 -18.52
N ILE A 819 2.33 -45.56 -18.54
CA ILE A 819 3.13 -45.83 -19.74
C ILE A 819 3.09 -47.33 -20.07
N LYS A 820 2.93 -47.64 -21.35
CA LYS A 820 3.07 -48.99 -21.94
C LYS A 820 4.07 -48.92 -23.09
N ALA A 821 4.98 -49.90 -23.15
CA ALA A 821 6.00 -49.97 -24.20
C ALA A 821 6.13 -51.39 -24.76
N ASP A 822 6.53 -51.49 -26.04
CA ASP A 822 6.92 -52.78 -26.63
C ASP A 822 8.22 -53.34 -25.99
N ASP A 823 9.16 -52.45 -25.61
CA ASP A 823 10.36 -52.75 -24.83
C ASP A 823 10.27 -52.08 -23.45
N GLN A 824 10.33 -52.88 -22.39
CA GLN A 824 10.22 -52.39 -21.02
C GLN A 824 11.53 -51.78 -20.50
N SER A 825 12.69 -52.15 -21.06
CA SER A 825 14.00 -51.76 -20.55
C SER A 825 14.29 -50.26 -20.69
N SER A 826 13.76 -49.62 -21.74
CA SER A 826 13.90 -48.19 -22.01
C SER A 826 12.82 -47.31 -21.39
N SER A 827 11.81 -47.89 -20.71
CA SER A 827 10.64 -47.17 -20.21
C SER A 827 11.00 -46.08 -19.18
N GLN A 828 12.01 -46.32 -18.32
CA GLN A 828 12.45 -45.33 -17.32
C GLN A 828 13.08 -44.09 -17.98
N ALA A 829 13.89 -44.28 -19.03
CA ALA A 829 14.52 -43.18 -19.75
C ALA A 829 13.49 -42.34 -20.52
N PHE A 830 12.45 -42.97 -21.07
CA PHE A 830 11.33 -42.27 -21.68
C PHE A 830 10.49 -41.49 -20.65
N TRP A 831 10.28 -42.06 -19.44
CA TRP A 831 9.60 -41.36 -18.35
C TRP A 831 10.31 -40.06 -17.96
N THR A 832 11.63 -40.06 -17.77
CA THR A 832 12.39 -38.85 -17.45
C THR A 832 12.28 -37.76 -18.54
N LEU A 833 12.23 -38.16 -19.81
CA LEU A 833 12.01 -37.24 -20.93
C LEU A 833 10.58 -36.67 -20.91
N PHE A 834 9.57 -37.51 -20.71
CA PHE A 834 8.17 -37.10 -20.61
C PHE A 834 7.91 -36.17 -19.41
N GLN A 835 8.53 -36.46 -18.25
CA GLN A 835 8.51 -35.61 -17.07
C GLN A 835 9.20 -34.27 -17.34
N SER A 836 10.35 -34.24 -18.03
CA SER A 836 11.01 -33.00 -18.44
C SER A 836 10.20 -32.19 -19.46
N ALA A 837 9.36 -32.83 -20.28
CA ALA A 837 8.45 -32.11 -21.17
C ALA A 837 7.30 -31.49 -20.37
N LEU A 838 6.69 -32.24 -19.43
CA LEU A 838 5.62 -31.73 -18.56
C LEU A 838 6.08 -30.67 -17.57
N SER A 839 7.31 -30.75 -17.03
CA SER A 839 7.85 -29.71 -16.13
C SER A 839 8.07 -28.38 -16.87
N LYS A 840 8.32 -28.44 -18.18
CA LYS A 840 8.39 -27.28 -19.08
C LYS A 840 7.02 -26.82 -19.60
N PHE A 841 5.93 -27.51 -19.30
CA PHE A 841 4.61 -27.07 -19.75
C PHE A 841 4.17 -25.82 -18.97
N GLY A 842 3.80 -24.76 -19.69
CA GLY A 842 3.57 -23.43 -19.12
C GLY A 842 4.85 -22.65 -18.80
N LEU A 843 6.02 -23.21 -19.10
CA LEU A 843 7.25 -22.46 -19.32
C LEU A 843 7.38 -22.18 -20.84
N PRO A 844 7.92 -21.02 -21.25
CA PRO A 844 8.12 -20.68 -22.67
C PRO A 844 9.20 -21.53 -23.36
#